data_AF-U5CVS3-F1
#
_entry.id   AF-U5CVS3-F1
#
_cell.length_a   1.000
_cell.length_b   1.000
_cell.length_c   1.000
_cell.angle_alpha   90.00
_cell.angle_beta   90.00
_cell.angle_gamma   90.00
#
_symmetry.space_group_name_H-M   'P 1'
#
loop_
_entity.id
_entity.type
_entity.pdbx_description
1 polymer ?
#
loop_
_entity_poly.entity_id
_entity_poly.type
_entity_poly.pdbx_seq_one_letter_code
_entity_poly.pdbx_strand_id
1 'polypeptide(L)'
;MEGVAEPLRVSYMNDEDWGERDMEMSSRYQMQQQKKLVVGYALTSKKVKSFLQPKLERLARKKGILFVAIDRNKSLTEQGPFDIVLHKLTGREWRQILEDYRQKYPEVTVLDPPDAIQHVHNRQSMLQDVADLNLCDSYGKVGVPKQLVIITDPSSIPDAVKRSGLQLPLVAKPLVVDGSAKSHELSLAYDQLSLSQLEPPLVLQEFVNHGGVLFKVYIVGDAVKVVRRFSLPDVDSRQLLNCAGVIPFPRVSNAAASADDADLDPCIAELPPRPLLEKLAKELRRRLGLRLFNIDMIREHGSKDRFYVIDINYFPARLHRLFTIVGEYMHESPFHVTSHRYYFPSYTRFWLSYWGTLALQKSWEKEKYTPELTSRDEDGSIWLFTPQKFDGPQPHTVQANCEGFADGVEVGDELVIDGGMASFEVIEKVGNNLRCKCIDPGLLLPRAKLTFWRDGKRVGKNFELPTLSAKDWADIDFGISEGVDFIAVSFVRAADDIRNLKDYLATRSSESIKVLAKIESFESLENLEEIIEASNGIMVARGDLGVEIPLEQIPAIQEKITSLCRQLNKPVIIASQLLESMIEYPTPTRAEVADVSEAVRQLADALMLSGESAIGMYSDKALGVLRLASARMEGWCQEERHHNSFVPLQLGTSLPDQIAEQICNSAVEIANNLAVDAIFVYTRYGYMASLLSRNRPYSPIFAFTDIDNTRKALNLHWGVIPIGIELSIDMEENFRRSFGLAEKRGVVQSGDLVLVVSDVTPIDPTTTGALQSLQVRTIA
;
A
#
# COMPACT_ATOMS: atom_id res chain seq x y z
N MET A 1 -30.74 -14.63 44.63
CA MET A 1 -29.90 -13.44 44.87
C MET A 1 -28.56 -13.75 44.24
N GLU A 2 -28.48 -13.55 42.92
CA GLU A 2 -27.31 -13.84 42.11
C GLU A 2 -26.73 -12.50 41.68
N GLY A 3 -25.54 -12.17 42.16
CA GLY A 3 -24.74 -11.05 41.70
C GLY A 3 -23.60 -11.60 40.87
N VAL A 4 -23.72 -11.50 39.55
CA VAL A 4 -22.65 -11.78 38.60
C VAL A 4 -21.69 -10.60 38.63
N ALA A 5 -20.42 -10.86 38.94
CA ALA A 5 -19.35 -9.85 38.89
C ALA A 5 -19.01 -9.55 37.43
N GLU A 6 -19.12 -8.28 37.02
CA GLU A 6 -18.65 -7.79 35.73
C GLU A 6 -17.11 -7.67 35.72
N PRO A 7 -16.42 -7.99 34.61
CA PRO A 7 -14.98 -7.74 34.48
C PRO A 7 -14.70 -6.25 34.24
N LEU A 8 -13.65 -5.75 34.91
CA LEU A 8 -13.16 -4.37 34.89
C LEU A 8 -12.96 -3.84 33.45
N ARG A 9 -13.72 -2.81 33.09
CA ARG A 9 -13.49 -2.00 31.88
C ARG A 9 -12.29 -1.08 32.11
N VAL A 10 -11.20 -1.32 31.39
CA VAL A 10 -10.15 -0.30 31.18
C VAL A 10 -10.74 0.79 30.29
N SER A 11 -11.02 1.97 30.86
CA SER A 11 -11.47 3.15 30.13
C SER A 11 -10.30 3.79 29.40
N TYR A 12 -10.30 3.75 28.06
CA TYR A 12 -9.47 4.63 27.25
C TYR A 12 -10.11 6.02 27.24
N MET A 13 -9.35 7.05 27.62
CA MET A 13 -9.78 8.45 27.61
C MET A 13 -10.20 8.90 26.21
N ASN A 14 -11.28 9.69 26.15
CA ASN A 14 -11.74 10.42 24.96
C ASN A 14 -10.76 11.56 24.60
N ASP A 15 -10.58 11.80 23.30
CA ASP A 15 -9.73 12.83 22.68
C ASP A 15 -10.25 14.29 22.85
N GLU A 16 -10.88 14.65 23.98
CA GLU A 16 -11.51 15.98 24.14
C GLU A 16 -10.87 16.95 25.16
N ASP A 17 -9.68 16.68 25.70
CA ASP A 17 -9.08 17.53 26.76
C ASP A 17 -7.70 18.16 26.42
N TRP A 18 -7.49 18.56 25.16
CA TRP A 18 -6.35 19.41 24.76
C TRP A 18 -6.72 20.90 24.66
N GLY A 19 -7.72 21.34 25.43
CA GLY A 19 -8.42 22.59 25.21
C GLY A 19 -8.20 23.72 26.21
N GLU A 20 -7.23 23.69 27.13
CA GLU A 20 -7.21 24.76 28.17
C GLU A 20 -5.85 25.22 28.71
N ARG A 21 -4.72 24.79 28.12
CA ARG A 21 -3.37 25.24 28.57
C ARG A 21 -2.51 25.98 27.55
N ASP A 22 -3.09 26.38 26.42
CA ASP A 22 -2.41 27.21 25.40
C ASP A 22 -2.85 28.70 25.41
N MET A 23 -3.74 29.10 26.33
CA MET A 23 -4.33 30.45 26.32
C MET A 23 -3.47 31.55 26.97
N GLU A 24 -2.44 31.21 27.76
CA GLU A 24 -1.62 32.23 28.44
C GLU A 24 -0.27 32.54 27.77
N MET A 25 0.23 31.68 26.88
CA MET A 25 1.50 31.90 26.15
C MET A 25 1.32 32.50 24.75
N SER A 26 0.09 32.65 24.26
CA SER A 26 -0.22 33.23 22.95
C SER A 26 -0.36 34.77 22.94
N SER A 27 -0.25 35.44 24.09
CA SER A 27 -0.46 36.90 24.20
C SER A 27 0.75 37.76 23.83
N ARG A 28 1.91 37.17 23.48
CA ARG A 28 3.15 37.90 23.12
C ARG A 28 3.63 37.78 21.68
N TYR A 29 2.86 37.15 20.79
CA TYR A 29 3.18 37.10 19.36
C TYR A 29 1.98 37.50 18.49
N GLN A 30 1.59 38.77 18.59
CA GLN A 30 0.83 39.44 17.53
C GLN A 30 1.69 40.55 16.92
N MET A 31 2.30 40.28 15.77
CA MET A 31 2.28 41.16 14.58
C MET A 31 3.15 40.59 13.46
N GLN A 32 2.55 39.71 12.65
CA GLN A 32 2.60 39.74 11.18
C GLN A 32 1.46 38.82 10.70
N GLN A 33 0.26 39.38 10.56
CA GLN A 33 -0.87 38.63 9.97
C GLN A 33 -0.57 38.36 8.49
N GLN A 34 -0.09 37.16 8.18
CA GLN A 34 -0.23 36.61 6.83
C GLN A 34 -1.72 36.51 6.49
N LYS A 35 -2.16 37.24 5.48
CA LYS A 35 -3.54 37.21 4.98
C LYS A 35 -3.81 35.79 4.47
N LYS A 36 -4.73 35.06 5.10
CA LYS A 36 -5.07 33.66 4.75
C LYS A 36 -6.00 33.65 3.52
N LEU A 37 -5.67 32.86 2.51
CA LEU A 37 -6.52 32.59 1.33
C LEU A 37 -7.58 31.55 1.72
N VAL A 38 -8.85 31.86 1.54
CA VAL A 38 -9.97 30.97 1.90
C VAL A 38 -10.56 30.34 0.63
N VAL A 39 -10.49 29.02 0.55
CA VAL A 39 -11.04 28.22 -0.55
C VAL A 39 -12.30 27.51 -0.08
N GLY A 40 -13.46 28.02 -0.47
CA GLY A 40 -14.75 27.35 -0.26
C GLY A 40 -14.86 26.15 -1.19
N TYR A 41 -15.19 24.96 -0.67
CA TYR A 41 -15.34 23.77 -1.51
C TYR A 41 -16.73 23.12 -1.41
N ALA A 42 -17.27 22.74 -2.58
CA ALA A 42 -18.52 22.03 -2.75
C ALA A 42 -18.26 20.75 -3.56
N LEU A 43 -17.87 19.69 -2.86
CA LEU A 43 -17.44 18.42 -3.45
C LEU A 43 -18.31 17.27 -2.91
N THR A 44 -18.48 16.21 -3.70
CA THR A 44 -19.13 14.98 -3.22
C THR A 44 -18.28 14.33 -2.12
N SER A 45 -18.90 13.56 -1.22
CA SER A 45 -18.17 12.90 -0.11
C SER A 45 -17.02 12.01 -0.59
N LYS A 46 -17.20 11.33 -1.75
CA LYS A 46 -16.14 10.57 -2.41
C LYS A 46 -14.98 11.46 -2.84
N LYS A 47 -15.27 12.66 -3.35
CA LYS A 47 -14.25 13.61 -3.81
C LYS A 47 -13.52 14.29 -2.67
N VAL A 48 -14.22 14.68 -1.60
CA VAL A 48 -13.61 15.16 -0.35
C VAL A 48 -12.59 14.15 0.14
N LYS A 49 -12.99 12.88 0.32
CA LYS A 49 -12.08 11.80 0.72
C LYS A 49 -10.89 11.64 -0.22
N SER A 50 -11.07 11.75 -1.55
CA SER A 50 -9.95 11.58 -2.49
C SER A 50 -9.05 12.81 -2.68
N PHE A 51 -9.56 14.02 -2.46
CA PHE A 51 -8.92 15.31 -2.78
C PHE A 51 -8.37 15.99 -1.52
N LEU A 52 -9.20 16.15 -0.48
CA LEU A 52 -8.85 16.80 0.79
C LEU A 52 -8.26 15.80 1.77
N GLN A 53 -7.13 15.20 1.38
CA GLN A 53 -6.37 14.33 2.27
C GLN A 53 -5.62 15.16 3.32
N PRO A 54 -5.39 14.65 4.55
CA PRO A 54 -4.76 15.41 5.63
C PRO A 54 -3.39 16.02 5.26
N LYS A 55 -2.65 15.38 4.35
CA LYS A 55 -1.37 15.90 3.82
C LYS A 55 -1.56 17.20 3.04
N LEU A 56 -2.57 17.29 2.17
CA LEU A 56 -2.87 18.51 1.39
C LEU A 56 -3.35 19.62 2.31
N GLU A 57 -4.23 19.32 3.27
CA GLU A 57 -4.74 20.31 4.22
C GLU A 57 -3.62 20.89 5.08
N ARG A 58 -2.67 20.05 5.52
CA ARG A 58 -1.48 20.50 6.28
C ARG A 58 -0.57 21.36 5.41
N LEU A 59 -0.34 20.98 4.16
CA LEU A 59 0.47 21.74 3.20
C LEU A 59 -0.18 23.09 2.88
N ALA A 60 -1.48 23.09 2.59
CA ALA A 60 -2.29 24.28 2.34
C ALA A 60 -2.24 25.22 3.55
N ARG A 61 -2.44 24.70 4.77
CA ARG A 61 -2.39 25.50 6.01
C ARG A 61 -1.01 26.13 6.21
N LYS A 62 0.08 25.41 5.97
CA LYS A 62 1.46 25.95 5.99
C LYS A 62 1.69 27.06 4.95
N LYS A 63 0.91 27.06 3.86
CA LYS A 63 0.97 28.07 2.79
C LYS A 63 -0.08 29.18 2.96
N GLY A 64 -0.77 29.23 4.10
CA GLY A 64 -1.80 30.23 4.38
C GLY A 64 -3.11 30.00 3.62
N ILE A 65 -3.34 28.81 3.07
CA ILE A 65 -4.58 28.43 2.39
C ILE A 65 -5.47 27.64 3.36
N LEU A 66 -6.73 28.06 3.50
CA LEU A 66 -7.74 27.43 4.33
C LEU A 66 -8.86 26.88 3.45
N PHE A 67 -9.07 25.57 3.47
CA PHE A 67 -10.23 24.95 2.83
C PHE A 67 -11.43 24.99 3.78
N VAL A 68 -12.58 25.44 3.28
CA VAL A 68 -13.83 25.53 4.05
C VAL A 68 -14.94 24.82 3.29
N ALA A 69 -15.60 23.86 3.93
CA ALA A 69 -16.74 23.17 3.32
C ALA A 69 -17.89 24.16 3.14
N ILE A 70 -18.46 24.22 1.93
CA ILE A 70 -19.68 24.99 1.68
C ILE A 70 -20.88 24.18 2.18
N ASP A 71 -21.59 24.72 3.17
CA ASP A 71 -22.86 24.19 3.65
C ASP A 71 -23.94 24.43 2.59
N ARG A 72 -24.57 23.36 2.14
CA ARG A 72 -25.60 23.42 1.09
C ARG A 72 -26.95 23.90 1.60
N ASN A 73 -27.15 23.93 2.92
CA ASN A 73 -28.40 24.36 3.54
C ASN A 73 -28.44 25.87 3.80
N LYS A 74 -27.37 26.59 3.48
CA LYS A 74 -27.25 28.05 3.63
C LYS A 74 -26.88 28.67 2.30
N SER A 75 -27.19 29.94 2.09
CA SER A 75 -26.78 30.61 0.85
C SER A 75 -25.24 30.79 0.82
N LEU A 76 -24.64 30.78 -0.36
CA LEU A 76 -23.19 31.06 -0.52
C LEU A 76 -22.83 32.47 -0.01
N THR A 77 -23.75 33.42 -0.15
CA THR A 77 -23.60 34.80 0.31
C THR A 77 -23.41 34.89 1.83
N GLU A 78 -24.09 34.05 2.59
CA GLU A 78 -24.02 34.03 4.07
C GLU A 78 -22.76 33.33 4.61
N GLN A 79 -22.03 32.61 3.75
CA GLN A 79 -20.86 31.82 4.13
C GLN A 79 -19.54 32.40 3.60
N GLY A 80 -19.63 33.37 2.69
CA GLY A 80 -18.49 34.06 2.08
C GLY A 80 -18.11 35.37 2.79
N PRO A 81 -17.17 36.14 2.21
CA PRO A 81 -16.55 35.92 0.91
C PRO A 81 -15.45 34.86 0.95
N PHE A 82 -15.50 33.89 0.05
CA PHE A 82 -14.37 33.01 -0.25
C PHE A 82 -13.46 33.69 -1.26
N ASP A 83 -12.14 33.47 -1.24
CA ASP A 83 -11.26 33.95 -2.30
C ASP A 83 -11.39 33.06 -3.56
N ILE A 84 -11.61 31.75 -3.35
CA ILE A 84 -11.79 30.76 -4.41
C ILE A 84 -12.96 29.84 -4.06
N VAL A 85 -13.78 29.50 -5.06
CA VAL A 85 -14.80 28.45 -4.94
C VAL A 85 -14.39 27.25 -5.80
N LEU A 86 -14.18 26.12 -5.14
CA LEU A 86 -13.85 24.82 -5.74
C LEU A 86 -15.09 23.93 -5.76
N HIS A 87 -15.51 23.41 -6.92
CA HIS A 87 -16.75 22.65 -6.98
C HIS A 87 -16.71 21.46 -7.95
N LYS A 88 -17.51 20.44 -7.63
CA LYS A 88 -17.80 19.30 -8.52
C LYS A 88 -19.25 18.83 -8.35
N LEU A 89 -20.14 19.73 -7.96
CA LEU A 89 -21.57 19.47 -7.94
C LEU A 89 -22.16 19.84 -9.31
N THR A 90 -23.14 19.08 -9.74
CA THR A 90 -23.83 19.25 -11.02
C THR A 90 -25.30 19.55 -10.78
N GLY A 91 -25.96 20.20 -11.75
CA GLY A 91 -27.39 20.51 -11.68
C GLY A 91 -27.70 21.96 -12.09
N ARG A 92 -28.95 22.24 -12.48
CA ARG A 92 -29.37 23.61 -12.83
C ARG A 92 -29.35 24.54 -11.62
N GLU A 93 -29.81 24.05 -10.48
CA GLU A 93 -29.88 24.82 -9.23
C GLU A 93 -28.48 25.27 -8.74
N TRP A 94 -27.51 24.35 -8.70
CA TRP A 94 -26.14 24.67 -8.29
C TRP A 94 -25.47 25.68 -9.23
N ARG A 95 -25.77 25.61 -10.54
CA ARG A 95 -25.27 26.58 -11.52
C ARG A 95 -25.79 27.98 -11.24
N GLN A 96 -27.10 28.11 -11.02
CA GLN A 96 -27.71 29.39 -10.67
C GLN A 96 -27.09 29.98 -9.41
N ILE A 97 -26.90 29.14 -8.37
CA ILE A 97 -26.27 29.54 -7.11
C ILE A 97 -24.85 30.11 -7.33
N LEU A 98 -24.03 29.48 -8.18
CA LEU A 98 -22.69 29.97 -8.51
C LEU A 98 -22.72 31.25 -9.36
N GLU A 99 -23.65 31.36 -10.31
CA GLU A 99 -23.82 32.55 -11.15
C GLU A 99 -24.24 33.77 -10.32
N ASP A 100 -25.24 33.61 -9.46
CA ASP A 100 -25.71 34.66 -8.54
C ASP A 100 -24.60 35.11 -7.60
N TYR A 101 -23.81 34.17 -7.08
CA TYR A 101 -22.68 34.47 -6.20
C TYR A 101 -21.56 35.22 -6.93
N ARG A 102 -21.23 34.85 -8.18
CA ARG A 102 -20.25 35.55 -9.02
C ARG A 102 -20.67 36.96 -9.39
N GLN A 103 -21.96 37.19 -9.61
CA GLN A 103 -22.46 38.54 -9.89
C GLN A 103 -22.33 39.45 -8.67
N LYS A 104 -22.55 38.89 -7.48
CA LYS A 104 -22.49 39.63 -6.22
C LYS A 104 -21.06 39.88 -5.72
N TYR A 105 -20.15 38.94 -5.95
CA TYR A 105 -18.75 39.02 -5.55
C TYR A 105 -17.83 38.75 -6.76
N PRO A 106 -17.66 39.72 -7.68
CA PRO A 106 -16.87 39.55 -8.90
C PRO A 106 -15.38 39.29 -8.65
N GLU A 107 -14.87 39.60 -7.46
CA GLU A 107 -13.51 39.33 -7.00
C GLU A 107 -13.26 37.84 -6.69
N VAL A 108 -14.31 37.04 -6.51
CA VAL A 108 -14.19 35.62 -6.14
C VAL A 108 -13.93 34.77 -7.37
N THR A 109 -12.87 33.97 -7.31
CA THR A 109 -12.55 33.05 -8.41
C THR A 109 -13.30 31.73 -8.26
N VAL A 110 -14.31 31.50 -9.10
CA VAL A 110 -14.90 30.15 -9.23
C VAL A 110 -13.99 29.32 -10.14
N LEU A 111 -13.35 28.29 -9.57
CA LEU A 111 -12.49 27.39 -10.34
C LEU A 111 -13.36 26.51 -11.25
N ASP A 112 -13.05 26.53 -12.55
CA ASP A 112 -13.78 25.84 -13.62
C ASP A 112 -15.27 26.19 -13.62
N PRO A 113 -15.66 27.31 -14.26
CA PRO A 113 -17.03 27.80 -14.17
C PRO A 113 -17.99 26.84 -14.92
N PRO A 114 -19.29 26.81 -14.56
CA PRO A 114 -20.19 25.78 -15.05
C PRO A 114 -20.43 25.76 -16.57
N ASP A 115 -20.31 26.90 -17.22
CA ASP A 115 -20.33 27.06 -18.68
C ASP A 115 -19.17 26.32 -19.35
N ALA A 116 -17.95 26.46 -18.80
CA ALA A 116 -16.77 25.72 -19.24
C ALA A 116 -16.92 24.20 -19.02
N ILE A 117 -17.46 23.80 -17.87
CA ILE A 117 -17.69 22.38 -17.54
C ILE A 117 -18.73 21.74 -18.48
N GLN A 118 -19.77 22.49 -18.86
CA GLN A 118 -20.83 21.96 -19.74
C GLN A 118 -20.28 21.49 -21.09
N HIS A 119 -19.22 22.13 -21.59
CA HIS A 119 -18.57 21.75 -22.84
C HIS A 119 -17.95 20.34 -22.81
N VAL A 120 -17.45 19.91 -21.66
CA VAL A 120 -16.86 18.57 -21.46
C VAL A 120 -17.87 17.51 -20.98
N HIS A 121 -19.12 17.87 -20.71
CA HIS A 121 -20.17 16.89 -20.35
C HIS A 121 -20.81 16.18 -21.55
N ASN A 122 -20.53 16.62 -22.78
CA ASN A 122 -20.98 15.96 -24.01
C ASN A 122 -19.75 15.46 -24.77
N ARG A 123 -19.67 14.14 -25.01
CA ARG A 123 -18.49 13.53 -25.66
C ARG A 123 -18.22 14.02 -27.08
N GLN A 124 -19.26 14.49 -27.78
CA GLN A 124 -19.10 15.09 -29.10
C GLN A 124 -18.36 16.42 -29.02
N SER A 125 -18.83 17.35 -28.19
CA SER A 125 -18.17 18.66 -28.03
C SER A 125 -16.82 18.53 -27.33
N MET A 126 -16.69 17.62 -26.36
CA MET A 126 -15.48 17.39 -25.57
C MET A 126 -14.23 17.20 -26.44
N LEU A 127 -14.31 16.41 -27.51
CA LEU A 127 -13.18 16.12 -28.38
C LEU A 127 -13.12 17.03 -29.62
N GLN A 128 -14.17 17.82 -29.89
CA GLN A 128 -14.20 18.72 -31.04
C GLN A 128 -13.09 19.77 -30.95
N ASP A 129 -12.84 20.32 -29.76
CA ASP A 129 -11.76 21.30 -29.55
C ASP A 129 -10.36 20.75 -29.86
N VAL A 130 -10.14 19.45 -29.60
CA VAL A 130 -8.89 18.76 -29.96
C VAL A 130 -8.83 18.53 -31.47
N ALA A 131 -9.95 18.13 -32.08
CA ALA A 131 -10.03 17.91 -33.53
C ALA A 131 -9.73 19.19 -34.31
N ASP A 132 -10.32 20.31 -33.90
CA ASP A 132 -10.17 21.63 -34.53
C ASP A 132 -8.79 22.25 -34.31
N LEU A 133 -8.07 21.81 -33.28
CA LEU A 133 -6.72 22.27 -33.00
C LEU A 133 -5.73 21.81 -34.09
N ASN A 134 -5.91 20.60 -34.63
CA ASN A 134 -5.01 19.98 -35.61
C ASN A 134 -3.52 20.18 -35.25
N LEU A 135 -3.16 19.88 -34.00
CA LEU A 135 -1.83 20.15 -33.47
C LEU A 135 -0.80 19.27 -34.17
N CYS A 136 0.11 19.89 -34.92
CA CYS A 136 1.25 19.22 -35.54
C CYS A 136 2.49 20.10 -35.39
N ASP A 137 3.56 19.54 -34.86
CA ASP A 137 4.88 20.18 -34.81
C ASP A 137 6.01 19.15 -34.86
N SER A 138 7.25 19.59 -34.61
CA SER A 138 8.45 18.77 -34.65
C SER A 138 8.45 17.60 -33.66
N TYR A 139 7.54 17.60 -32.68
CA TYR A 139 7.42 16.55 -31.67
C TYR A 139 6.30 15.56 -31.97
N GLY A 140 5.47 15.82 -32.98
CA GLY A 140 4.44 14.92 -33.46
C GLY A 140 3.09 15.58 -33.75
N LYS A 141 2.08 14.74 -33.98
CA LYS A 141 0.71 15.13 -34.28
C LYS A 141 -0.23 14.62 -33.21
N VAL A 142 -1.12 15.50 -32.71
CA VAL A 142 -2.21 15.16 -31.80
C VAL A 142 -3.53 15.30 -32.55
N GLY A 143 -4.35 14.24 -32.51
CA GLY A 143 -5.69 14.23 -33.09
C GLY A 143 -6.71 13.56 -32.19
N VAL A 144 -7.85 13.21 -32.78
CA VAL A 144 -8.89 12.39 -32.17
C VAL A 144 -9.19 11.22 -33.12
N PRO A 145 -9.49 10.02 -32.62
CA PRO A 145 -9.92 8.93 -33.50
C PRO A 145 -11.25 9.30 -34.16
N LYS A 146 -11.51 8.77 -35.36
CA LYS A 146 -12.79 9.05 -36.03
C LYS A 146 -13.94 8.56 -35.16
N GLN A 147 -15.01 9.35 -35.14
CA GLN A 147 -16.16 9.07 -34.32
C GLN A 147 -17.47 9.47 -34.98
N LEU A 148 -18.55 8.79 -34.60
CA LEU A 148 -19.91 9.02 -35.07
C LEU A 148 -20.87 9.05 -33.88
N VAL A 149 -21.76 10.04 -33.85
CA VAL A 149 -22.80 10.16 -32.82
C VAL A 149 -24.09 9.51 -33.33
N ILE A 150 -24.68 8.65 -32.51
CA ILE A 150 -25.97 8.03 -32.75
C ILE A 150 -26.95 8.51 -31.67
N ILE A 151 -28.11 9.05 -32.07
CA ILE A 151 -29.06 9.69 -31.15
C ILE A 151 -30.32 8.83 -30.92
N THR A 152 -30.90 8.23 -31.96
CA THR A 152 -32.32 7.78 -31.87
C THR A 152 -32.60 6.31 -32.16
N ASP A 153 -32.00 5.66 -33.17
CA ASP A 153 -32.45 4.32 -33.59
C ASP A 153 -31.30 3.29 -33.63
N PRO A 154 -31.30 2.28 -32.73
CA PRO A 154 -30.34 1.17 -32.74
C PRO A 154 -30.24 0.43 -34.07
N SER A 155 -31.36 0.26 -34.78
CA SER A 155 -31.40 -0.50 -36.03
C SER A 155 -30.69 0.20 -37.19
N SER A 156 -30.54 1.52 -37.09
CA SER A 156 -29.85 2.36 -38.08
C SER A 156 -28.33 2.42 -37.91
N ILE A 157 -27.80 1.90 -36.80
CA ILE A 157 -26.37 1.99 -36.44
C ILE A 157 -25.46 1.33 -37.50
N PRO A 158 -25.71 0.08 -37.96
CA PRO A 158 -24.84 -0.56 -38.93
C PRO A 158 -24.72 0.23 -40.24
N ASP A 159 -25.85 0.72 -40.76
CA ASP A 159 -25.88 1.54 -41.98
C ASP A 159 -25.20 2.90 -41.79
N ALA A 160 -25.38 3.52 -40.63
CA ALA A 160 -24.73 4.78 -40.30
C ALA A 160 -23.20 4.64 -40.22
N VAL A 161 -22.69 3.56 -39.60
CA VAL A 161 -21.26 3.22 -39.55
C VAL A 161 -20.71 2.93 -40.94
N LYS A 162 -21.45 2.20 -41.77
CA LYS A 162 -21.04 1.90 -43.15
C LYS A 162 -20.95 3.17 -44.01
N ARG A 163 -21.89 4.10 -43.85
CA ARG A 163 -21.89 5.39 -44.57
C ARG A 163 -20.79 6.35 -44.08
N SER A 164 -20.46 6.33 -42.79
CA SER A 164 -19.41 7.18 -42.23
C SER A 164 -17.99 6.67 -42.55
N GLY A 165 -17.86 5.40 -42.94
CA GLY A 165 -16.57 4.79 -43.28
C GLY A 165 -15.71 4.49 -42.05
N LEU A 166 -16.33 4.32 -40.87
CA LEU A 166 -15.65 3.89 -39.65
C LEU A 166 -15.21 2.43 -39.75
N GLN A 167 -14.03 2.11 -39.24
CA GLN A 167 -13.48 0.76 -39.23
C GLN A 167 -13.70 0.06 -37.88
N LEU A 168 -13.97 -1.26 -37.92
CA LEU A 168 -14.07 -2.09 -36.73
C LEU A 168 -12.66 -2.49 -36.24
N PRO A 169 -12.46 -2.67 -34.92
CA PRO A 169 -13.49 -2.63 -33.88
C PRO A 169 -13.82 -1.20 -33.42
N LEU A 170 -15.04 -1.01 -32.90
CA LEU A 170 -15.56 0.30 -32.48
C LEU A 170 -15.80 0.35 -30.97
N VAL A 171 -15.26 1.37 -30.32
CA VAL A 171 -15.52 1.68 -28.91
C VAL A 171 -16.85 2.42 -28.81
N ALA A 172 -17.85 1.81 -28.20
CA ALA A 172 -19.14 2.41 -27.90
C ALA A 172 -19.12 3.10 -26.52
N LYS A 173 -19.56 4.35 -26.51
CA LYS A 173 -19.47 5.29 -25.39
C LYS A 173 -20.81 6.01 -25.21
N PRO A 174 -21.44 6.05 -24.03
CA PRO A 174 -22.58 6.92 -23.77
C PRO A 174 -22.28 8.37 -24.14
N LEU A 175 -23.23 9.08 -24.75
CA LEU A 175 -23.02 10.44 -25.25
C LEU A 175 -22.85 11.47 -24.12
N VAL A 176 -23.60 11.30 -23.03
CA VAL A 176 -23.63 12.21 -21.88
C VAL A 176 -22.68 11.72 -20.79
N VAL A 177 -21.83 12.63 -20.31
CA VAL A 177 -20.85 12.42 -19.23
C VAL A 177 -21.27 13.26 -18.02
N ASP A 178 -22.22 12.74 -17.25
CA ASP A 178 -22.79 13.38 -16.06
C ASP A 178 -22.24 12.83 -14.74
N GLY A 179 -21.36 11.83 -14.80
CA GLY A 179 -20.78 11.15 -13.63
C GLY A 179 -21.69 10.10 -12.99
N SER A 180 -22.82 9.75 -13.63
CA SER A 180 -23.65 8.61 -13.25
C SER A 180 -22.99 7.27 -13.59
N ALA A 181 -23.43 6.18 -12.96
CA ALA A 181 -22.93 4.83 -13.28
C ALA A 181 -23.11 4.48 -14.77
N LYS A 182 -24.24 4.89 -15.37
CA LYS A 182 -24.56 4.67 -16.79
C LYS A 182 -23.63 5.43 -17.74
N SER A 183 -23.18 6.63 -17.38
CA SER A 183 -22.22 7.41 -18.20
C SER A 183 -20.83 6.76 -18.35
N HIS A 184 -20.58 5.68 -17.59
CA HIS A 184 -19.31 4.97 -17.54
C HIS A 184 -19.34 3.57 -18.17
N GLU A 185 -20.47 3.16 -18.76
CA GLU A 185 -20.56 1.90 -19.50
C GLU A 185 -19.78 2.04 -20.81
N LEU A 186 -18.87 1.10 -21.08
CA LEU A 186 -18.05 1.08 -22.28
C LEU A 186 -18.10 -0.31 -22.88
N SER A 187 -18.23 -0.38 -24.20
CA SER A 187 -18.26 -1.65 -24.92
C SER A 187 -17.42 -1.58 -26.18
N LEU A 188 -16.83 -2.70 -26.57
CA LEU A 188 -16.08 -2.84 -27.82
C LEU A 188 -16.91 -3.71 -28.76
N ALA A 189 -17.24 -3.18 -29.94
CA ALA A 189 -17.99 -3.88 -30.97
C ALA A 189 -17.04 -4.39 -32.05
N TYR A 190 -17.08 -5.70 -32.31
CA TYR A 190 -16.17 -6.36 -33.27
C TYR A 190 -16.79 -6.61 -34.65
N ASP A 191 -18.12 -6.64 -34.74
CA ASP A 191 -18.83 -6.94 -35.99
C ASP A 191 -20.01 -5.99 -36.23
N GLN A 192 -20.46 -5.92 -37.50
CA GLN A 192 -21.54 -5.01 -37.89
C GLN A 192 -22.93 -5.45 -37.41
N LEU A 193 -23.18 -6.75 -37.24
CA LEU A 193 -24.49 -7.27 -36.86
C LEU A 193 -24.80 -6.93 -35.41
N SER A 194 -23.79 -6.96 -34.55
CA SER A 194 -23.93 -6.69 -33.12
C SER A 194 -24.06 -5.19 -32.80
N LEU A 195 -23.78 -4.30 -33.75
CA LEU A 195 -23.94 -2.85 -33.57
C LEU A 195 -25.39 -2.45 -33.24
N SER A 196 -26.38 -3.19 -33.73
CA SER A 196 -27.80 -2.92 -33.45
C SER A 196 -28.21 -3.28 -32.01
N GLN A 197 -27.34 -3.92 -31.24
CA GLN A 197 -27.55 -4.25 -29.82
C GLN A 197 -27.19 -3.07 -28.89
N LEU A 198 -26.54 -2.02 -29.42
CA LEU A 198 -26.14 -0.85 -28.65
C LEU A 198 -27.30 0.11 -28.44
N GLU A 199 -27.38 0.74 -27.27
CA GLU A 199 -28.47 1.66 -26.89
C GLU A 199 -28.07 3.14 -27.04
N PRO A 200 -28.62 3.89 -28.00
CA PRO A 200 -28.44 5.34 -28.12
C PRO A 200 -29.07 6.10 -26.93
N PRO A 201 -28.60 7.32 -26.59
CA PRO A 201 -27.61 8.11 -27.33
C PRO A 201 -26.16 7.75 -26.98
N LEU A 202 -25.34 7.51 -28.01
CA LEU A 202 -23.96 7.06 -27.86
C LEU A 202 -23.03 7.65 -28.93
N VAL A 203 -21.73 7.54 -28.67
CA VAL A 203 -20.63 7.83 -29.59
C VAL A 203 -19.94 6.51 -29.92
N LEU A 204 -19.79 6.22 -31.21
CA LEU A 204 -18.93 5.16 -31.72
C LEU A 204 -17.60 5.78 -32.12
N GLN A 205 -16.50 5.28 -31.59
CA GLN A 205 -15.17 5.77 -31.86
C GLN A 205 -14.29 4.62 -32.38
N GLU A 206 -13.51 4.85 -33.43
CA GLU A 206 -12.54 3.88 -33.94
C GLU A 206 -11.56 3.45 -32.84
N PHE A 207 -11.38 2.13 -32.70
CA PHE A 207 -10.31 1.59 -31.89
C PHE A 207 -8.99 1.74 -32.63
N VAL A 208 -8.01 2.36 -31.98
CA VAL A 208 -6.66 2.52 -32.52
C VAL A 208 -5.75 1.62 -31.71
N ASN A 209 -5.07 0.68 -32.35
CA ASN A 209 -4.02 -0.12 -31.68
C ASN A 209 -2.95 0.82 -31.12
N HIS A 210 -2.59 0.65 -29.87
CA HIS A 210 -1.75 1.55 -29.08
C HIS A 210 -0.84 0.85 -28.08
N GLY A 211 -0.60 -0.46 -28.27
CA GLY A 211 0.32 -1.24 -27.45
C GLY A 211 -0.20 -1.49 -26.03
N GLY A 212 -1.51 -1.41 -25.80
CA GLY A 212 -2.10 -1.62 -24.48
C GLY A 212 -1.74 -0.55 -23.43
N VAL A 213 -1.27 0.64 -23.83
CA VAL A 213 -0.83 1.69 -22.90
C VAL A 213 -1.54 3.03 -23.15
N LEU A 214 -2.13 3.57 -22.09
CA LEU A 214 -2.78 4.87 -22.06
C LEU A 214 -2.00 5.87 -21.20
N PHE A 215 -1.82 7.07 -21.72
CA PHE A 215 -1.20 8.20 -21.03
C PHE A 215 -2.28 9.08 -20.41
N LYS A 216 -2.35 9.09 -19.08
CA LYS A 216 -3.20 10.01 -18.34
C LYS A 216 -2.42 11.28 -18.03
N VAL A 217 -2.77 12.36 -18.72
CA VAL A 217 -2.08 13.65 -18.60
C VAL A 217 -2.92 14.57 -17.72
N TYR A 218 -2.38 14.95 -16.58
CA TYR A 218 -2.99 15.87 -15.62
C TYR A 218 -2.50 17.29 -15.86
N ILE A 219 -3.43 18.23 -15.92
CA ILE A 219 -3.17 19.65 -16.22
C ILE A 219 -3.72 20.48 -15.06
N VAL A 220 -2.84 21.22 -14.39
CA VAL A 220 -3.18 22.14 -13.30
C VAL A 220 -2.52 23.47 -13.60
N GLY A 221 -3.29 24.38 -14.19
CA GLY A 221 -2.74 25.57 -14.83
C GLY A 221 -1.58 25.22 -15.76
N ASP A 222 -0.39 25.79 -15.57
CA ASP A 222 0.77 25.56 -16.45
C ASP A 222 1.51 24.24 -16.20
N ALA A 223 1.22 23.56 -15.09
CA ALA A 223 1.87 22.32 -14.73
C ALA A 223 1.21 21.13 -15.44
N VAL A 224 2.04 20.30 -16.09
CA VAL A 224 1.62 19.09 -16.80
C VAL A 224 2.34 17.88 -16.22
N LYS A 225 1.59 16.83 -15.88
CA LYS A 225 2.15 15.56 -15.43
C LYS A 225 1.50 14.40 -16.18
N VAL A 226 2.32 13.46 -16.62
CA VAL A 226 1.87 12.26 -17.32
C VAL A 226 2.05 11.05 -16.43
N VAL A 227 1.11 10.12 -16.49
CA VAL A 227 1.16 8.81 -15.83
C VAL A 227 0.72 7.75 -16.83
N ARG A 228 1.46 6.64 -16.95
CA ARG A 228 1.05 5.50 -17.78
C ARG A 228 0.07 4.60 -17.06
N ARG A 229 -0.91 4.09 -17.80
CA ARG A 229 -1.96 3.15 -17.39
C ARG A 229 -2.08 2.03 -18.42
N PHE A 230 -2.35 0.82 -17.95
CA PHE A 230 -2.75 -0.24 -18.87
C PHE A 230 -4.09 0.11 -19.52
N SER A 231 -4.20 -0.26 -20.79
CA SER A 231 -5.34 -0.04 -21.66
C SER A 231 -5.80 -1.37 -22.27
N LEU A 232 -6.78 -1.33 -23.16
CA LEU A 232 -7.18 -2.51 -23.93
C LEU A 232 -6.01 -2.99 -24.81
N PRO A 233 -5.78 -4.31 -24.93
CA PRO A 233 -4.75 -4.86 -25.80
C PRO A 233 -5.05 -4.53 -27.26
N ASP A 234 -4.01 -4.62 -28.09
CA ASP A 234 -4.16 -4.41 -29.52
C ASP A 234 -4.97 -5.54 -30.14
N VAL A 235 -5.85 -5.18 -31.07
CA VAL A 235 -6.68 -6.16 -31.77
C VAL A 235 -5.98 -6.56 -33.06
N ASP A 236 -5.72 -7.86 -33.21
CA ASP A 236 -5.12 -8.42 -34.42
C ASP A 236 -6.19 -8.76 -35.48
N SER A 237 -5.73 -8.98 -36.72
CA SER A 237 -6.61 -9.31 -37.86
C SER A 237 -7.32 -10.67 -37.73
N ARG A 238 -6.85 -11.57 -36.88
CA ARG A 238 -7.39 -12.92 -36.66
C ARG A 238 -8.45 -12.94 -35.55
N GLN A 239 -8.28 -12.13 -34.51
CA GLN A 239 -9.25 -11.85 -33.47
C GLN A 239 -10.51 -11.21 -34.07
N LEU A 240 -10.37 -10.31 -35.05
CA LEU A 240 -11.51 -9.77 -35.81
C LEU A 240 -12.34 -10.83 -36.56
N LEU A 241 -11.74 -11.98 -36.90
CA LEU A 241 -12.45 -13.09 -37.57
C LEU A 241 -13.11 -14.06 -36.57
N ASN A 242 -12.58 -14.16 -35.35
CA ASN A 242 -13.02 -15.12 -34.33
C ASN A 242 -13.89 -14.51 -33.23
N CYS A 243 -13.85 -13.18 -33.04
CA CYS A 243 -14.66 -12.47 -32.05
C CYS A 243 -15.91 -11.90 -32.71
N ALA A 244 -17.07 -12.45 -32.35
CA ALA A 244 -18.39 -11.89 -32.70
C ALA A 244 -19.06 -11.33 -31.43
N GLY A 245 -19.67 -10.15 -31.53
CA GLY A 245 -20.43 -9.55 -30.45
C GLY A 245 -20.02 -8.14 -30.06
N VAL A 246 -20.79 -7.59 -29.12
CA VAL A 246 -20.45 -6.41 -28.31
C VAL A 246 -19.95 -6.91 -26.96
N ILE A 247 -18.70 -6.61 -26.63
CA ILE A 247 -18.11 -6.99 -25.35
C ILE A 247 -18.13 -5.77 -24.41
N PRO A 248 -18.93 -5.78 -23.33
CA PRO A 248 -18.84 -4.76 -22.30
C PRO A 248 -17.52 -4.94 -21.54
N PHE A 249 -16.79 -3.86 -21.30
CA PHE A 249 -15.58 -3.90 -20.49
C PHE A 249 -15.68 -2.93 -19.31
N PRO A 250 -15.55 -3.43 -18.07
CA PRO A 250 -15.57 -2.55 -16.91
C PRO A 250 -14.27 -1.73 -16.87
N ARG A 251 -14.43 -0.39 -16.80
CA ARG A 251 -13.42 0.63 -16.54
C ARG A 251 -11.94 0.17 -16.62
N VAL A 252 -11.39 0.14 -17.83
CA VAL A 252 -9.94 -0.03 -18.03
C VAL A 252 -9.16 1.12 -17.36
N SER A 253 -9.78 2.31 -17.24
CA SER A 253 -9.21 3.46 -16.51
C SER A 253 -9.19 3.34 -14.98
N ASN A 254 -9.84 2.33 -14.39
CA ASN A 254 -9.86 2.11 -12.95
C ASN A 254 -8.85 1.06 -12.49
N ALA A 255 -8.14 0.39 -13.40
CA ALA A 255 -6.98 -0.43 -13.09
C ALA A 255 -6.02 0.41 -12.21
N ALA A 256 -5.90 0.03 -10.94
CA ALA A 256 -5.04 0.72 -9.98
C ALA A 256 -3.56 0.62 -10.35
N ALA A 257 -3.22 -0.36 -11.21
CA ALA A 257 -1.92 -0.55 -11.80
C ALA A 257 -1.47 0.68 -12.61
N SER A 258 -0.30 1.19 -12.27
CA SER A 258 0.41 2.14 -13.12
C SER A 258 1.26 1.31 -14.05
N ALA A 259 1.24 1.63 -15.34
CA ALA A 259 2.18 1.04 -16.28
C ALA A 259 3.56 1.72 -16.22
N ASP A 260 3.75 2.69 -15.30
CA ASP A 260 5.04 3.38 -15.15
C ASP A 260 6.16 2.46 -14.70
N ASP A 261 5.82 1.39 -13.98
CA ASP A 261 6.76 0.48 -13.35
C ASP A 261 6.86 -0.86 -14.11
N ALA A 262 6.18 -1.00 -15.26
CA ALA A 262 6.12 -2.23 -16.05
C ALA A 262 7.25 -2.29 -17.09
N ASP A 263 7.80 -3.49 -17.30
CA ASP A 263 8.81 -3.75 -18.34
C ASP A 263 8.10 -3.81 -19.70
N LEU A 264 7.86 -2.62 -20.25
CA LEU A 264 7.22 -2.42 -21.55
C LEU A 264 8.29 -2.31 -22.61
N ASP A 265 7.98 -2.76 -23.84
CA ASP A 265 8.83 -2.48 -25.01
C ASP A 265 9.25 -1.00 -25.01
N PRO A 266 10.54 -0.67 -25.14
CA PRO A 266 11.03 0.72 -25.15
C PRO A 266 10.26 1.64 -26.10
N CYS A 267 9.78 1.11 -27.23
CA CYS A 267 8.98 1.86 -28.22
C CYS A 267 7.55 2.16 -27.75
N ILE A 268 7.00 1.41 -26.79
CA ILE A 268 5.68 1.61 -26.17
C ILE A 268 5.83 2.39 -24.85
N ALA A 269 6.96 2.21 -24.14
CA ALA A 269 7.24 2.80 -22.85
C ALA A 269 7.46 4.32 -22.88
N GLU A 270 7.96 4.87 -24.01
CA GLU A 270 8.32 6.28 -24.14
C GLU A 270 7.15 7.22 -23.84
N LEU A 271 7.34 8.22 -22.98
CA LEU A 271 6.31 9.21 -22.68
C LEU A 271 6.12 10.19 -23.86
N PRO A 272 4.91 10.73 -24.05
CA PRO A 272 4.69 11.77 -25.04
C PRO A 272 5.60 12.99 -24.75
N PRO A 273 6.18 13.62 -25.79
CA PRO A 273 7.12 14.72 -25.59
C PRO A 273 6.54 15.86 -24.75
N ARG A 274 7.25 16.25 -23.70
CA ARG A 274 6.80 17.32 -22.80
C ARG A 274 6.46 18.64 -23.51
N PRO A 275 7.25 19.13 -24.49
CA PRO A 275 6.90 20.35 -25.23
C PRO A 275 5.58 20.25 -25.99
N LEU A 276 5.26 19.07 -26.56
CA LEU A 276 4.00 18.81 -27.24
C LEU A 276 2.83 18.91 -26.26
N LEU A 277 2.99 18.30 -25.09
CA LEU A 277 1.97 18.29 -24.04
C LEU A 277 1.73 19.66 -23.42
N GLU A 278 2.78 20.46 -23.21
CA GLU A 278 2.67 21.82 -22.68
C GLU A 278 1.90 22.72 -23.65
N LYS A 279 2.18 22.61 -24.96
CA LYS A 279 1.47 23.33 -26.01
C LYS A 279 0.01 22.88 -26.12
N LEU A 280 -0.25 21.58 -26.10
CA LEU A 280 -1.60 21.01 -26.08
C LEU A 280 -2.39 21.51 -24.86
N ALA A 281 -1.79 21.42 -23.67
CA ALA A 281 -2.42 21.85 -22.42
C ALA A 281 -2.71 23.35 -22.41
N LYS A 282 -1.81 24.19 -22.93
CA LYS A 282 -2.02 25.64 -23.04
C LYS A 282 -3.21 25.98 -23.95
N GLU A 283 -3.31 25.31 -25.09
CA GLU A 283 -4.34 25.61 -26.06
C GLU A 283 -5.70 25.02 -25.68
N LEU A 284 -5.74 23.83 -25.09
CA LEU A 284 -6.96 23.27 -24.51
C LEU A 284 -7.47 24.11 -23.35
N ARG A 285 -6.61 24.66 -22.49
CA ARG A 285 -7.01 25.62 -21.45
C ARG A 285 -7.68 26.86 -22.04
N ARG A 286 -7.11 27.39 -23.13
CA ARG A 286 -7.64 28.58 -23.82
C ARG A 286 -9.02 28.32 -24.43
N ARG A 287 -9.24 27.13 -24.99
CA ARG A 287 -10.50 26.75 -25.65
C ARG A 287 -11.58 26.31 -24.67
N LEU A 288 -11.24 25.39 -23.76
CA LEU A 288 -12.18 24.81 -22.79
C LEU A 288 -12.50 25.74 -21.62
N GLY A 289 -11.63 26.71 -21.31
CA GLY A 289 -11.78 27.58 -20.13
C GLY A 289 -11.56 26.86 -18.78
N LEU A 290 -11.14 25.59 -18.81
CA LEU A 290 -10.84 24.79 -17.63
C LEU A 290 -9.39 25.02 -17.17
N ARG A 291 -9.18 25.07 -15.86
CA ARG A 291 -7.89 25.20 -15.17
C ARG A 291 -7.44 23.91 -14.50
N LEU A 292 -8.37 23.02 -14.14
CA LEU A 292 -8.09 21.73 -13.50
C LEU A 292 -8.78 20.56 -14.23
N PHE A 293 -8.04 19.91 -15.14
CA PHE A 293 -8.56 18.78 -15.91
C PHE A 293 -7.47 17.75 -16.21
N ASN A 294 -7.88 16.58 -16.67
CA ASN A 294 -6.98 15.60 -17.25
C ASN A 294 -7.47 15.19 -18.63
N ILE A 295 -6.53 14.79 -19.48
CA ILE A 295 -6.80 14.16 -20.77
C ILE A 295 -6.29 12.73 -20.74
N ASP A 296 -7.05 11.84 -21.36
CA ASP A 296 -6.67 10.45 -21.58
C ASP A 296 -6.21 10.35 -23.03
N MET A 297 -4.95 9.98 -23.24
CA MET A 297 -4.27 10.03 -24.53
C MET A 297 -3.60 8.68 -24.84
N ILE A 298 -3.61 8.27 -26.11
CA ILE A 298 -2.96 7.05 -26.60
C ILE A 298 -1.96 7.39 -27.72
N ARG A 299 -0.97 6.54 -27.94
CA ARG A 299 -0.05 6.62 -29.08
C ARG A 299 -0.34 5.48 -30.04
N GLU A 300 -0.44 5.77 -31.34
CA GLU A 300 -0.67 4.74 -32.37
C GLU A 300 0.47 3.71 -32.38
N HIS A 301 0.14 2.42 -32.29
CA HIS A 301 1.12 1.34 -32.30
C HIS A 301 1.94 1.40 -33.59
N GLY A 302 3.27 1.32 -33.46
CA GLY A 302 4.20 1.42 -34.60
C GLY A 302 4.52 2.85 -35.04
N SER A 303 3.86 3.87 -34.47
CA SER A 303 4.24 5.28 -34.63
C SER A 303 4.95 5.80 -33.37
N LYS A 304 5.93 6.70 -33.57
CA LYS A 304 6.57 7.42 -32.46
C LYS A 304 5.94 8.78 -32.19
N ASP A 305 5.23 9.34 -33.17
CA ASP A 305 4.87 10.75 -33.26
C ASP A 305 3.37 11.01 -33.44
N ARG A 306 2.52 9.97 -33.48
CA ARG A 306 1.06 10.12 -33.62
C ARG A 306 0.32 9.79 -32.32
N PHE A 307 -0.35 10.80 -31.79
CA PHE A 307 -1.08 10.73 -30.54
C PHE A 307 -2.56 11.06 -30.74
N TYR A 308 -3.42 10.41 -29.96
CA TYR A 308 -4.86 10.64 -29.99
C TYR A 308 -5.40 10.92 -28.59
N VAL A 309 -6.16 12.00 -28.43
CA VAL A 309 -6.93 12.25 -27.21
C VAL A 309 -8.27 11.53 -27.32
N ILE A 310 -8.61 10.74 -26.32
CA ILE A 310 -9.80 9.87 -26.35
C ILE A 310 -10.86 10.23 -25.29
N ASP A 311 -10.49 11.03 -24.28
CA ASP A 311 -11.39 11.51 -23.23
C ASP A 311 -10.78 12.73 -22.50
N ILE A 312 -11.61 13.65 -22.04
CA ILE A 312 -11.22 14.82 -21.23
C ILE A 312 -12.13 14.89 -19.99
N ASN A 313 -11.55 14.99 -18.80
CA ASN A 313 -12.28 15.03 -17.55
C ASN A 313 -11.90 16.25 -16.72
N TYR A 314 -12.90 17.07 -16.35
CA TYR A 314 -12.71 18.10 -15.32
C TYR A 314 -12.65 17.45 -13.93
N PHE A 315 -11.80 17.97 -13.04
CA PHE A 315 -11.69 17.51 -11.64
C PHE A 315 -11.58 15.96 -11.48
N PRO A 316 -10.45 15.33 -11.86
CA PRO A 316 -10.24 13.87 -11.93
C PRO A 316 -10.54 13.04 -10.66
N ALA A 317 -10.81 11.74 -10.80
CA ALA A 317 -11.23 10.82 -9.70
C ALA A 317 -10.12 10.21 -8.83
N ARG A 318 -8.85 10.26 -9.25
CA ARG A 318 -7.69 9.83 -8.44
C ARG A 318 -6.66 10.95 -8.42
N LEU A 319 -6.55 11.60 -7.26
CA LEU A 319 -5.70 12.78 -7.02
C LEU A 319 -4.40 12.47 -6.24
N HIS A 320 -4.09 11.19 -6.00
CA HIS A 320 -3.03 10.79 -5.08
C HIS A 320 -1.60 11.22 -5.49
N ARG A 321 -1.37 11.54 -6.78
CA ARG A 321 -0.10 12.09 -7.30
C ARG A 321 -0.18 13.58 -7.70
N LEU A 322 -1.34 14.23 -7.50
CA LEU A 322 -1.56 15.63 -7.84
C LEU A 322 -1.13 16.59 -6.71
N PHE A 323 -0.88 16.08 -5.49
CA PHE A 323 -0.45 16.89 -4.35
C PHE A 323 0.83 17.68 -4.64
N THR A 324 1.77 17.07 -5.39
CA THR A 324 3.01 17.70 -5.82
C THR A 324 2.74 18.81 -6.85
N ILE A 325 1.85 18.56 -7.81
CA ILE A 325 1.53 19.49 -8.90
C ILE A 325 0.72 20.69 -8.40
N VAL A 326 -0.26 20.47 -7.51
CA VAL A 326 -1.01 21.55 -6.87
C VAL A 326 -0.08 22.34 -5.94
N GLY A 327 0.83 21.67 -5.23
CA GLY A 327 1.85 22.34 -4.43
C GLY A 327 2.84 23.19 -5.25
N GLU A 328 3.30 22.69 -6.40
CA GLU A 328 4.20 23.37 -7.35
C GLU A 328 3.49 24.49 -8.11
N TYR A 329 2.27 24.27 -8.60
CA TYR A 329 1.45 25.29 -9.26
C TYR A 329 1.11 26.45 -8.31
N MET A 330 0.81 26.14 -7.04
CA MET A 330 0.62 27.16 -6.00
C MET A 330 1.95 27.81 -5.55
N HIS A 331 3.10 27.30 -5.99
CA HIS A 331 4.44 27.87 -5.74
C HIS A 331 4.92 28.75 -6.91
N GLU A 332 4.60 28.40 -8.16
CA GLU A 332 5.13 29.06 -9.37
C GLU A 332 4.18 30.08 -10.00
N SER A 333 2.86 29.99 -9.76
CA SER A 333 1.91 30.95 -10.30
C SER A 333 1.60 32.06 -9.29
N PRO A 334 1.99 33.33 -9.55
CA PRO A 334 1.33 34.45 -8.90
C PRO A 334 -0.09 34.48 -9.45
N PHE A 335 -1.07 34.01 -8.68
CA PHE A 335 -2.44 34.45 -8.92
C PHE A 335 -2.42 35.97 -8.83
N HIS A 336 -2.53 36.64 -9.97
CA HIS A 336 -2.57 38.10 -10.08
C HIS A 336 -3.82 38.63 -9.37
N VAL A 337 -3.74 38.75 -8.05
CA VAL A 337 -4.45 39.74 -7.26
C VAL A 337 -3.42 40.82 -6.98
N THR A 338 -3.59 41.96 -7.64
CA THR A 338 -2.71 43.12 -7.59
C THR A 338 -2.49 43.64 -6.17
N SER A 339 -1.27 43.55 -5.64
CA SER A 339 -0.51 44.67 -5.04
C SER A 339 0.86 44.19 -4.49
N HIS A 340 1.82 45.12 -4.47
CA HIS A 340 3.28 44.91 -4.46
C HIS A 340 3.93 44.39 -3.17
N ARG A 341 5.18 43.90 -3.34
CA ARG A 341 6.21 43.45 -2.34
C ARG A 341 5.95 42.02 -1.87
N TYR A 342 6.84 41.04 -2.01
CA TYR A 342 8.19 40.94 -1.41
C TYR A 342 9.11 39.97 -2.19
N TYR A 343 10.41 40.26 -2.16
CA TYR A 343 11.53 39.38 -2.52
C TYR A 343 11.89 38.49 -1.32
N PHE A 344 12.19 37.20 -1.52
CA PHE A 344 13.09 36.43 -0.63
C PHE A 344 13.90 35.39 -1.44
N PRO A 345 15.17 35.10 -1.06
CA PRO A 345 16.13 34.37 -1.88
C PRO A 345 16.29 32.88 -1.52
N SER A 346 16.64 32.09 -2.56
CA SER A 346 17.44 30.86 -2.56
C SER A 346 17.18 29.79 -1.48
N TYR A 347 16.39 28.76 -1.84
CA TYR A 347 16.57 27.39 -1.37
C TYR A 347 16.30 26.40 -2.53
N THR A 348 17.30 26.24 -3.40
CA THR A 348 17.37 25.19 -4.42
C THR A 348 18.30 24.08 -3.92
N ARG A 349 17.73 23.05 -3.28
CA ARG A 349 18.26 21.66 -3.18
C ARG A 349 17.36 20.85 -2.24
N PHE A 350 16.22 20.36 -2.74
CA PHE A 350 15.44 19.34 -2.02
C PHE A 350 14.51 18.50 -2.91
N TRP A 351 14.38 18.80 -4.21
CA TRP A 351 13.27 18.29 -5.01
C TRP A 351 13.60 17.22 -6.06
N LEU A 352 14.84 16.74 -6.11
CA LEU A 352 15.22 15.63 -7.01
C LEU A 352 15.29 14.25 -6.33
N SER A 353 15.32 14.15 -4.99
CA SER A 353 15.34 12.83 -4.32
C SER A 353 13.96 12.27 -3.97
N TYR A 354 12.90 13.09 -4.02
CA TYR A 354 11.54 12.67 -3.63
C TYR A 354 10.81 11.82 -4.69
N TRP A 355 11.38 11.69 -5.89
CA TRP A 355 10.74 10.98 -7.02
C TRP A 355 11.26 9.55 -7.25
N GLY A 356 12.34 9.12 -6.58
CA GLY A 356 12.71 7.71 -6.51
C GLY A 356 11.79 6.88 -5.61
N THR A 357 11.13 7.54 -4.65
CA THR A 357 10.43 6.94 -3.52
C THR A 357 8.99 6.50 -3.80
N LEU A 358 8.47 6.73 -5.01
CA LEU A 358 7.06 6.44 -5.38
C LEU A 358 6.90 5.44 -6.53
N ALA A 359 8.00 4.92 -7.06
CA ALA A 359 8.04 3.89 -8.12
C ALA A 359 8.25 2.46 -7.56
N LEU A 360 8.59 2.31 -6.28
CA LEU A 360 9.19 1.06 -5.78
C LEU A 360 8.35 0.25 -4.78
N GLN A 361 7.13 0.66 -4.47
CA GLN A 361 6.23 -0.09 -3.57
C GLN A 361 5.02 -0.70 -4.30
N LYS A 362 5.10 -0.80 -5.64
CA LYS A 362 4.08 -1.42 -6.53
C LYS A 362 4.54 -2.74 -7.15
N SER A 363 5.48 -3.44 -6.52
CA SER A 363 5.99 -4.71 -7.04
C SER A 363 5.18 -5.94 -6.62
N TRP A 364 4.13 -5.80 -5.81
CA TRP A 364 3.40 -6.94 -5.22
C TRP A 364 1.86 -6.88 -5.38
N GLU A 365 1.33 -5.96 -6.20
CA GLU A 365 -0.12 -5.87 -6.50
C GLU A 365 -0.41 -5.59 -7.99
N LYS A 366 0.47 -6.04 -8.90
CA LYS A 366 0.23 -5.89 -10.35
C LYS A 366 -0.71 -6.95 -10.94
N GLU A 367 -1.23 -7.88 -10.15
CA GLU A 367 -1.62 -9.20 -10.67
C GLU A 367 -3.11 -9.53 -10.67
N LYS A 368 -3.98 -8.54 -10.91
CA LYS A 368 -5.39 -8.88 -11.23
C LYS A 368 -5.99 -8.32 -12.50
N TYR A 369 -5.29 -7.51 -13.30
CA TYR A 369 -5.84 -7.09 -14.60
C TYR A 369 -4.74 -6.79 -15.63
N THR A 370 -4.23 -7.86 -16.23
CA THR A 370 -3.76 -7.88 -17.63
C THR A 370 -4.75 -8.73 -18.42
N PRO A 371 -5.42 -8.20 -19.45
CA PRO A 371 -6.04 -9.04 -20.45
C PRO A 371 -4.92 -9.76 -21.22
N GLU A 372 -5.12 -11.05 -21.51
CA GLU A 372 -4.27 -11.89 -22.36
C GLU A 372 -3.10 -12.63 -21.68
N LEU A 373 -3.47 -13.64 -20.89
CA LEU A 373 -3.04 -15.03 -21.10
C LEU A 373 -4.12 -15.94 -20.50
N THR A 374 -5.33 -15.85 -21.06
CA THR A 374 -6.39 -16.83 -20.79
C THR A 374 -6.27 -17.97 -21.79
N SER A 375 -5.27 -18.82 -21.62
CA SER A 375 -5.53 -20.23 -21.86
C SER A 375 -6.31 -20.72 -20.65
N ARG A 376 -7.58 -21.06 -20.84
CA ARG A 376 -8.16 -22.04 -19.93
C ARG A 376 -7.53 -23.35 -20.37
N ASP A 377 -6.70 -23.90 -19.52
CA ASP A 377 -6.15 -25.22 -19.76
C ASP A 377 -7.35 -26.19 -19.75
N GLU A 378 -7.56 -26.90 -20.85
CA GLU A 378 -8.47 -28.03 -20.84
C GLU A 378 -7.76 -29.17 -20.10
N ASP A 379 -8.48 -29.84 -19.20
CA ASP A 379 -7.98 -31.02 -18.47
C ASP A 379 -7.34 -32.02 -19.44
N GLY A 380 -6.09 -32.41 -19.17
CA GLY A 380 -5.29 -33.28 -20.01
C GLY A 380 -4.60 -32.63 -21.22
N SER A 381 -4.67 -31.31 -21.39
CA SER A 381 -3.90 -30.58 -22.42
C SER A 381 -2.39 -30.71 -22.20
N ILE A 382 -1.61 -30.74 -23.29
CA ILE A 382 -0.15 -30.88 -23.25
C ILE A 382 0.49 -29.51 -23.50
N TRP A 383 1.34 -29.12 -22.56
CA TRP A 383 2.02 -27.83 -22.51
C TRP A 383 3.54 -27.99 -22.64
N LEU A 384 4.18 -27.05 -23.32
CA LEU A 384 5.64 -26.99 -23.49
C LEU A 384 6.22 -25.90 -22.59
N PHE A 385 7.04 -26.27 -21.62
CA PHE A 385 7.85 -25.37 -20.81
C PHE A 385 9.27 -25.34 -21.37
N THR A 386 9.78 -24.17 -21.73
CA THR A 386 11.06 -24.05 -22.44
C THR A 386 11.80 -22.76 -22.06
N PRO A 387 13.15 -22.76 -22.01
CA PRO A 387 13.92 -21.54 -21.74
C PRO A 387 14.12 -20.68 -23.00
N GLN A 388 13.68 -21.16 -24.17
CA GLN A 388 13.84 -20.44 -25.44
C GLN A 388 12.96 -19.20 -25.46
N LYS A 389 13.53 -18.06 -25.87
CA LYS A 389 12.79 -16.81 -26.04
C LYS A 389 12.00 -16.84 -27.35
N PHE A 390 10.73 -16.44 -27.29
CA PHE A 390 9.88 -16.30 -28.48
C PHE A 390 9.32 -14.87 -28.56
N ASP A 391 9.15 -14.40 -29.79
CA ASP A 391 8.45 -13.13 -30.05
C ASP A 391 6.93 -13.39 -30.08
N GLY A 392 6.27 -13.16 -28.94
CA GLY A 392 4.81 -13.25 -28.78
C GLY A 392 4.30 -14.56 -28.14
N PRO A 393 3.03 -14.58 -27.69
CA PRO A 393 2.45 -15.75 -27.03
C PRO A 393 2.22 -16.89 -28.02
N GLN A 394 2.79 -18.07 -27.73
CA GLN A 394 2.51 -19.30 -28.47
C GLN A 394 1.47 -20.14 -27.72
N PRO A 395 0.52 -20.78 -28.42
CA PRO A 395 -0.44 -21.69 -27.78
C PRO A 395 0.27 -22.80 -27.03
N HIS A 396 -0.21 -23.13 -25.82
CA HIS A 396 0.29 -24.23 -24.99
C HIS A 396 1.80 -24.21 -24.75
N THR A 397 2.43 -23.03 -24.73
CA THR A 397 3.87 -22.87 -24.53
C THR A 397 4.14 -21.81 -23.47
N VAL A 398 4.92 -22.16 -22.45
CA VAL A 398 5.35 -21.29 -21.37
C VAL A 398 6.86 -21.10 -21.45
N GLN A 399 7.27 -19.84 -21.48
CA GLN A 399 8.69 -19.47 -21.44
C GLN A 399 9.17 -19.43 -19.99
N ALA A 400 10.13 -20.28 -19.64
CA ALA A 400 10.83 -20.24 -18.37
C ALA A 400 11.98 -19.21 -18.42
N ASN A 401 12.12 -18.39 -17.38
CA ASN A 401 13.13 -17.32 -17.34
C ASN A 401 14.55 -17.80 -16.99
N CYS A 402 14.75 -19.10 -16.76
CA CYS A 402 16.02 -19.62 -16.26
C CYS A 402 16.57 -20.79 -17.10
N GLU A 403 17.83 -20.66 -17.54
CA GLU A 403 18.54 -21.75 -18.21
C GLU A 403 18.89 -22.84 -17.19
N GLY A 404 18.39 -24.07 -17.39
CA GLY A 404 18.60 -25.20 -16.47
C GLY A 404 17.46 -25.46 -15.48
N PHE A 405 16.30 -24.82 -15.64
CA PHE A 405 15.15 -25.06 -14.74
C PHE A 405 14.65 -26.51 -14.73
N ALA A 406 14.98 -27.26 -15.78
CA ALA A 406 14.69 -28.68 -15.91
C ALA A 406 15.77 -29.59 -15.28
N ASP A 407 16.86 -29.04 -14.73
CA ASP A 407 17.93 -29.81 -14.11
C ASP A 407 17.44 -30.49 -12.83
N GLY A 408 17.59 -31.81 -12.72
CA GLY A 408 17.09 -32.61 -11.60
C GLY A 408 15.63 -33.08 -11.72
N VAL A 409 14.90 -32.62 -12.75
CA VAL A 409 13.52 -33.04 -13.05
C VAL A 409 13.50 -34.31 -13.91
N GLU A 410 12.63 -35.26 -13.59
CA GLU A 410 12.39 -36.52 -14.29
C GLU A 410 10.94 -36.62 -14.81
N VAL A 411 10.69 -37.60 -15.68
CA VAL A 411 9.33 -37.90 -16.16
C VAL A 411 8.52 -38.52 -15.02
N GLY A 412 7.29 -38.03 -14.82
CA GLY A 412 6.42 -38.37 -13.70
C GLY A 412 6.48 -37.37 -12.54
N ASP A 413 7.41 -36.42 -12.56
CA ASP A 413 7.45 -35.33 -11.56
C ASP A 413 6.27 -34.38 -11.75
N GLU A 414 5.74 -33.85 -10.65
CA GLU A 414 4.67 -32.87 -10.64
C GLU A 414 5.26 -31.45 -10.70
N LEU A 415 4.83 -30.66 -11.68
CA LEU A 415 5.10 -29.24 -11.81
C LEU A 415 3.94 -28.45 -11.19
N VAL A 416 4.22 -27.74 -10.10
CA VAL A 416 3.27 -26.89 -9.39
C VAL A 416 3.62 -25.43 -9.65
N ILE A 417 2.60 -24.66 -10.07
CA ILE A 417 2.72 -23.25 -10.40
C ILE A 417 2.06 -22.41 -9.30
N ASP A 418 2.80 -21.44 -8.75
CA ASP A 418 2.37 -20.52 -7.69
C ASP A 418 1.66 -21.21 -6.50
N GLY A 419 2.26 -22.26 -5.95
CA GLY A 419 1.70 -22.97 -4.79
C GLY A 419 0.41 -23.74 -5.06
N GLY A 420 0.12 -24.08 -6.33
CA GLY A 420 -1.04 -24.87 -6.71
C GLY A 420 -2.13 -24.09 -7.45
N MET A 421 -1.82 -22.89 -7.96
CA MET A 421 -2.74 -22.19 -8.87
C MET A 421 -2.99 -22.98 -10.15
N ALA A 422 -1.98 -23.74 -10.62
CA ALA A 422 -2.09 -24.74 -11.68
C ALA A 422 -1.08 -25.88 -11.41
N SER A 423 -1.41 -27.10 -11.83
CA SER A 423 -0.55 -28.28 -11.67
C SER A 423 -0.42 -29.08 -12.98
N PHE A 424 0.76 -29.62 -13.23
CA PHE A 424 1.07 -30.39 -14.43
C PHE A 424 1.91 -31.62 -14.09
N GLU A 425 1.78 -32.70 -14.86
CA GLU A 425 2.64 -33.88 -14.80
C GLU A 425 3.70 -33.81 -15.91
N VAL A 426 4.98 -33.97 -15.59
CA VAL A 426 6.05 -34.02 -16.59
C VAL A 426 5.94 -35.34 -17.37
N ILE A 427 5.54 -35.27 -18.65
CA ILE A 427 5.36 -36.46 -19.50
C ILE A 427 6.56 -36.74 -20.40
N GLU A 428 7.34 -35.71 -20.75
CA GLU A 428 8.50 -35.85 -21.63
C GLU A 428 9.54 -34.75 -21.30
N LYS A 429 10.82 -35.11 -21.32
CA LYS A 429 11.95 -34.18 -21.17
C LYS A 429 12.89 -34.29 -22.35
N VAL A 430 13.10 -33.18 -23.07
CA VAL A 430 14.04 -33.09 -24.21
C VAL A 430 15.01 -31.95 -23.96
N GLY A 431 16.20 -32.27 -23.44
CA GLY A 431 17.15 -31.25 -22.98
C GLY A 431 16.57 -30.45 -21.81
N ASN A 432 16.47 -29.13 -21.98
CA ASN A 432 15.80 -28.22 -21.03
C ASN A 432 14.33 -27.93 -21.34
N ASN A 433 13.76 -28.60 -22.34
CA ASN A 433 12.34 -28.47 -22.66
C ASN A 433 11.56 -29.57 -21.94
N LEU A 434 10.53 -29.18 -21.20
CA LEU A 434 9.61 -30.10 -20.53
C LEU A 434 8.26 -30.05 -21.24
N ARG A 435 7.75 -31.21 -21.63
CA ARG A 435 6.33 -31.32 -22.00
C ARG A 435 5.60 -31.83 -20.78
N CYS A 436 4.60 -31.08 -20.36
CA CYS A 436 3.83 -31.37 -19.17
C CYS A 436 2.35 -31.49 -19.53
N LYS A 437 1.67 -32.47 -18.95
CA LYS A 437 0.23 -32.65 -19.09
C LYS A 437 -0.46 -31.91 -17.95
N CYS A 438 -1.43 -31.04 -18.26
CA CYS A 438 -2.23 -30.35 -17.25
C CYS A 438 -2.99 -31.38 -16.40
N ILE A 439 -2.82 -31.30 -15.08
CA ILE A 439 -3.59 -32.07 -14.08
C ILE A 439 -4.72 -31.17 -13.57
N ASP A 440 -4.38 -30.05 -12.93
CA ASP A 440 -5.34 -29.06 -12.45
C ASP A 440 -5.22 -27.76 -13.27
N PRO A 441 -6.23 -27.43 -14.10
CA PRO A 441 -6.20 -26.24 -14.91
C PRO A 441 -6.34 -24.99 -14.06
N GLY A 442 -5.52 -23.99 -14.37
CA GLY A 442 -5.35 -22.82 -13.51
C GLY A 442 -5.06 -21.53 -14.25
N LEU A 443 -4.89 -20.45 -13.49
CA LEU A 443 -4.47 -19.17 -14.06
C LEU A 443 -2.94 -19.09 -14.04
N LEU A 444 -2.32 -19.00 -15.21
CA LEU A 444 -0.87 -18.80 -15.33
C LEU A 444 -0.56 -17.31 -15.32
N LEU A 445 -0.08 -16.80 -14.19
CA LEU A 445 0.31 -15.40 -14.06
C LEU A 445 1.70 -15.14 -14.65
N PRO A 446 1.97 -13.95 -15.20
CA PRO A 446 3.31 -13.59 -15.66
C PRO A 446 4.33 -13.70 -14.53
N ARG A 447 5.47 -14.36 -14.77
CA ARG A 447 6.52 -14.61 -13.76
C ARG A 447 6.08 -15.54 -12.60
N ALA A 448 5.02 -16.32 -12.80
CA ALA A 448 4.66 -17.39 -11.90
C ALA A 448 5.85 -18.30 -11.56
N LYS A 449 5.93 -18.73 -10.31
CA LYS A 449 7.01 -19.56 -9.81
C LYS A 449 6.73 -21.02 -10.15
N LEU A 450 7.74 -21.67 -10.72
CA LEU A 450 7.69 -23.09 -11.07
C LEU A 450 8.39 -23.89 -9.97
N THR A 451 7.69 -24.84 -9.37
CA THR A 451 8.25 -25.79 -8.41
C THR A 451 8.00 -27.22 -8.89
N PHE A 452 8.95 -28.12 -8.66
CA PHE A 452 8.85 -29.52 -9.10
C PHE A 452 8.84 -30.45 -7.89
N TRP A 453 8.01 -31.48 -7.92
CA TRP A 453 7.76 -32.38 -6.81
C TRP A 453 7.78 -33.84 -7.25
N ARG A 454 8.40 -34.70 -6.43
CA ARG A 454 8.43 -36.16 -6.58
C ARG A 454 8.13 -36.80 -5.23
N ASP A 455 7.09 -37.64 -5.16
CA ASP A 455 6.67 -38.31 -3.92
C ASP A 455 6.52 -37.34 -2.72
N GLY A 456 5.97 -36.15 -2.96
CA GLY A 456 5.78 -35.11 -1.94
C GLY A 456 7.06 -34.39 -1.49
N LYS A 457 8.18 -34.57 -2.20
CA LYS A 457 9.44 -33.86 -1.97
C LYS A 457 9.80 -32.98 -3.15
N ARG A 458 10.29 -31.78 -2.88
CA ARG A 458 10.77 -30.86 -3.92
C ARG A 458 12.01 -31.44 -4.62
N VAL A 459 12.03 -31.32 -5.95
CA VAL A 459 13.14 -31.73 -6.81
C VAL A 459 13.56 -30.57 -7.72
N GLY A 460 14.77 -30.64 -8.24
CA GLY A 460 15.33 -29.62 -9.13
C GLY A 460 16.33 -28.68 -8.47
N LYS A 461 17.12 -27.97 -9.29
CA LYS A 461 18.13 -27.01 -8.81
C LYS A 461 17.51 -25.67 -8.46
N ASN A 462 17.91 -25.12 -7.30
CA ASN A 462 17.69 -23.71 -7.01
C ASN A 462 18.75 -22.85 -7.69
N PHE A 463 18.31 -21.82 -8.39
CA PHE A 463 19.23 -20.85 -8.97
C PHE A 463 19.79 -19.94 -7.88
N GLU A 464 21.11 -20.00 -7.70
CA GLU A 464 21.87 -19.21 -6.75
C GLU A 464 21.95 -17.74 -7.19
N LEU A 465 20.84 -17.00 -7.01
CA LEU A 465 20.91 -15.54 -6.99
C LEU A 465 21.44 -15.07 -5.63
N PRO A 466 22.19 -13.95 -5.54
CA PRO A 466 22.54 -13.37 -4.26
C PRO A 466 21.27 -12.93 -3.51
N THR A 467 21.25 -13.14 -2.19
CA THR A 467 20.10 -12.81 -1.33
C THR A 467 19.80 -11.31 -1.33
N LEU A 468 20.84 -10.46 -1.40
CA LEU A 468 20.71 -9.01 -1.52
C LEU A 468 21.18 -8.54 -2.90
N SER A 469 20.28 -7.84 -3.62
CA SER A 469 20.59 -7.23 -4.90
C SER A 469 21.32 -5.89 -4.74
N ALA A 470 21.88 -5.36 -5.83
CA ALA A 470 22.50 -4.02 -5.84
C ALA A 470 21.51 -2.91 -5.43
N LYS A 471 20.23 -3.11 -5.72
CA LYS A 471 19.16 -2.20 -5.27
C LYS A 471 18.96 -2.30 -3.76
N ASP A 472 18.93 -3.51 -3.21
CA ASP A 472 18.70 -3.69 -1.77
C ASP A 472 19.81 -3.05 -0.94
N TRP A 473 21.06 -3.12 -1.40
CA TRP A 473 22.17 -2.38 -0.77
C TRP A 473 21.96 -0.87 -0.78
N ALA A 474 21.44 -0.31 -1.88
CA ALA A 474 21.12 1.12 -1.95
C ALA A 474 19.96 1.50 -1.02
N ASP A 475 18.96 0.63 -0.89
CA ASP A 475 17.83 0.83 0.03
C ASP A 475 18.26 0.70 1.50
N ILE A 476 19.19 -0.20 1.81
CA ILE A 476 19.83 -0.33 3.12
C ILE A 476 20.58 0.94 3.48
N ASP A 477 21.43 1.46 2.58
CA ASP A 477 22.17 2.71 2.81
C ASP A 477 21.22 3.89 3.02
N PHE A 478 20.10 3.92 2.28
CA PHE A 478 19.04 4.91 2.50
C PHE A 478 18.39 4.74 3.89
N GLY A 479 18.06 3.51 4.30
CA GLY A 479 17.49 3.22 5.61
C GLY A 479 18.42 3.63 6.75
N ILE A 480 19.72 3.41 6.62
CA ILE A 480 20.74 3.89 7.58
C ILE A 480 20.68 5.42 7.68
N SER A 481 20.59 6.12 6.55
CA SER A 481 20.58 7.59 6.55
C SER A 481 19.32 8.21 7.20
N GLU A 482 18.20 7.49 7.18
CA GLU A 482 16.94 7.91 7.79
C GLU A 482 16.77 7.42 9.25
N GLY A 483 17.71 6.64 9.77
CA GLY A 483 17.69 6.14 11.15
C GLY A 483 16.57 5.13 11.40
N VAL A 484 16.38 4.16 10.49
CA VAL A 484 15.37 3.10 10.66
C VAL A 484 15.72 2.15 11.80
N ASP A 485 14.70 1.69 12.54
CA ASP A 485 14.90 0.78 13.67
C ASP A 485 15.12 -0.68 13.25
N PHE A 486 14.43 -1.08 12.17
CA PHE A 486 14.41 -2.46 11.67
C PHE A 486 14.63 -2.52 10.17
N ILE A 487 15.35 -3.54 9.72
CA ILE A 487 15.47 -3.95 8.32
C ILE A 487 15.00 -5.41 8.23
N ALA A 488 13.93 -5.65 7.48
CA ALA A 488 13.45 -7.00 7.18
C ALA A 488 14.04 -7.47 5.83
N VAL A 489 14.79 -8.57 5.85
CA VAL A 489 15.47 -9.12 4.68
C VAL A 489 14.61 -10.20 4.04
N SER A 490 14.29 -10.04 2.76
CA SER A 490 13.55 -11.02 1.96
C SER A 490 14.44 -12.17 1.47
N PHE A 491 13.82 -13.32 1.23
CA PHE A 491 14.38 -14.54 0.63
C PHE A 491 15.65 -15.02 1.30
N VAL A 492 15.70 -14.93 2.64
CA VAL A 492 16.85 -15.36 3.45
C VAL A 492 16.96 -16.88 3.38
N ARG A 493 18.11 -17.40 2.96
CA ARG A 493 18.32 -18.86 2.82
C ARG A 493 19.35 -19.41 3.79
N ALA A 494 20.27 -18.57 4.25
CA ALA A 494 21.33 -18.97 5.16
C ALA A 494 21.58 -17.90 6.24
N ALA A 495 22.14 -18.34 7.37
CA ALA A 495 22.52 -17.44 8.45
C ALA A 495 23.56 -16.38 8.04
N ASP A 496 24.42 -16.71 7.07
CA ASP A 496 25.45 -15.79 6.57
C ASP A 496 24.85 -14.58 5.84
N ASP A 497 23.66 -14.70 5.23
CA ASP A 497 22.95 -13.56 4.64
C ASP A 497 22.72 -12.46 5.69
N ILE A 498 22.35 -12.89 6.91
CA ILE A 498 22.05 -12.02 8.05
C ILE A 498 23.34 -11.51 8.71
N ARG A 499 24.33 -12.38 8.91
CA ARG A 499 25.62 -11.98 9.52
C ARG A 499 26.32 -10.93 8.66
N ASN A 500 26.40 -11.14 7.35
CA ASN A 500 27.01 -10.20 6.42
C ASN A 500 26.33 -8.83 6.46
N LEU A 501 25.01 -8.79 6.52
CA LEU A 501 24.27 -7.53 6.64
C LEU A 501 24.54 -6.85 8.00
N LYS A 502 24.54 -7.60 9.10
CA LYS A 502 24.82 -7.03 10.43
C LYS A 502 26.24 -6.45 10.51
N ASP A 503 27.23 -7.13 9.96
CA ASP A 503 28.60 -6.64 9.88
C ASP A 503 28.68 -5.36 9.03
N TYR A 504 27.99 -5.33 7.90
CA TYR A 504 27.86 -4.13 7.06
C TYR A 504 27.25 -2.96 7.84
N LEU A 505 26.14 -3.18 8.55
CA LEU A 505 25.48 -2.16 9.36
C LEU A 505 26.37 -1.65 10.49
N ALA A 506 27.09 -2.54 11.17
CA ALA A 506 28.00 -2.20 12.27
C ALA A 506 29.15 -1.28 11.82
N THR A 507 29.58 -1.38 10.55
CA THR A 507 30.63 -0.50 10.02
C THR A 507 30.14 0.88 9.57
N ARG A 508 28.85 1.04 9.29
CA ARG A 508 28.28 2.25 8.66
C ARG A 508 27.35 3.07 9.56
N SER A 509 26.74 2.44 10.55
CA SER A 509 25.79 3.07 11.45
C SER A 509 26.34 3.13 12.86
N SER A 510 26.24 4.30 13.51
CA SER A 510 26.43 4.42 14.96
C SER A 510 25.24 3.87 15.75
N GLU A 511 24.11 3.70 15.09
CA GLU A 511 22.86 3.23 15.66
C GLU A 511 22.69 1.71 15.45
N SER A 512 22.23 1.01 16.49
CA SER A 512 21.96 -0.44 16.45
C SER A 512 20.65 -0.75 15.71
N ILE A 513 20.68 -0.78 14.38
CA ILE A 513 19.58 -1.25 13.54
C ILE A 513 19.40 -2.77 13.71
N LYS A 514 18.15 -3.23 13.89
CA LYS A 514 17.83 -4.66 14.07
C LYS A 514 17.50 -5.30 12.73
N VAL A 515 18.03 -6.50 12.49
CA VAL A 515 17.80 -7.25 11.24
C VAL A 515 16.80 -8.39 11.48
N LEU A 516 15.70 -8.38 10.74
CA LEU A 516 14.67 -9.42 10.77
C LEU A 516 14.79 -10.29 9.52
N ALA A 517 14.81 -11.62 9.67
CA ALA A 517 14.77 -12.52 8.52
C ALA A 517 13.33 -12.85 8.13
N LYS A 518 12.99 -12.71 6.86
CA LYS A 518 11.70 -13.17 6.32
C LYS A 518 11.85 -14.64 5.90
N ILE A 519 11.01 -15.50 6.47
CA ILE A 519 10.93 -16.92 6.14
C ILE A 519 9.91 -17.07 5.02
N GLU A 520 10.43 -17.26 3.81
CA GLU A 520 9.69 -17.21 2.54
C GLU A 520 9.97 -18.42 1.65
N SER A 521 10.97 -19.25 2.01
CA SER A 521 11.48 -20.30 1.15
C SER A 521 11.66 -21.62 1.87
N PHE A 522 11.68 -22.71 1.10
CA PHE A 522 11.95 -24.04 1.64
C PHE A 522 13.35 -24.12 2.26
N GLU A 523 14.35 -23.46 1.66
CA GLU A 523 15.73 -23.43 2.17
C GLU A 523 15.80 -22.68 3.50
N SER A 524 14.98 -21.64 3.68
CA SER A 524 14.83 -20.97 4.99
C SER A 524 14.35 -21.93 6.08
N LEU A 525 13.53 -22.93 5.74
CA LEU A 525 13.01 -23.91 6.69
C LEU A 525 14.05 -24.99 7.05
N GLU A 526 14.92 -25.36 6.11
CA GLU A 526 16.03 -26.30 6.36
C GLU A 526 17.07 -25.69 7.31
N ASN A 527 17.40 -24.41 7.11
CA ASN A 527 18.39 -23.67 7.91
C ASN A 527 17.75 -22.81 9.02
N LEU A 528 16.52 -23.14 9.43
CA LEU A 528 15.68 -22.27 10.26
C LEU A 528 16.36 -21.87 11.58
N GLU A 529 16.93 -22.83 12.29
CA GLU A 529 17.56 -22.60 13.60
C GLU A 529 18.73 -21.63 13.50
N GLU A 530 19.66 -21.86 12.57
CA GLU A 530 20.83 -21.00 12.36
C GLU A 530 20.43 -19.58 11.92
N ILE A 531 19.39 -19.45 11.09
CA ILE A 531 18.85 -18.16 10.66
C ILE A 531 18.26 -17.40 11.85
N ILE A 532 17.49 -18.08 12.72
CA ILE A 532 16.89 -17.48 13.92
C ILE A 532 17.99 -17.00 14.87
N GLU A 533 19.02 -17.80 15.11
CA GLU A 533 20.13 -17.44 15.98
C GLU A 533 20.86 -16.17 15.49
N ALA A 534 21.16 -16.11 14.19
CA ALA A 534 21.85 -14.98 13.56
C ALA A 534 21.00 -13.69 13.55
N SER A 535 19.67 -13.81 13.46
CA SER A 535 18.72 -12.71 13.33
C SER A 535 18.38 -12.00 14.64
N ASN A 536 17.83 -10.79 14.57
CA ASN A 536 17.24 -10.10 15.72
C ASN A 536 15.77 -10.43 15.94
N GLY A 537 15.11 -11.05 14.97
CA GLY A 537 13.74 -11.50 14.99
C GLY A 537 13.37 -12.11 13.64
N ILE A 538 12.18 -12.68 13.55
CA ILE A 538 11.69 -13.37 12.35
C ILE A 538 10.39 -12.76 11.87
N MET A 539 10.17 -12.78 10.56
CA MET A 539 8.87 -12.54 9.94
C MET A 539 8.45 -13.78 9.15
N VAL A 540 7.31 -14.37 9.52
CA VAL A 540 6.70 -15.47 8.77
C VAL A 540 5.82 -14.86 7.68
N ALA A 541 6.29 -14.90 6.44
CA ALA A 541 5.59 -14.35 5.29
C ALA A 541 4.77 -15.47 4.61
N ARG A 542 3.53 -15.63 5.07
CA ARG A 542 2.68 -16.79 4.76
C ARG A 542 2.29 -16.88 3.29
N GLY A 543 2.06 -15.75 2.63
CA GLY A 543 1.76 -15.69 1.20
C GLY A 543 2.93 -16.19 0.37
N ASP A 544 4.13 -15.65 0.61
CA ASP A 544 5.36 -16.11 -0.04
C ASP A 544 5.66 -17.58 0.25
N LEU A 545 5.57 -17.98 1.52
CA LEU A 545 5.85 -19.35 1.93
C LEU A 545 4.83 -20.33 1.34
N GLY A 546 3.56 -19.94 1.23
CA GLY A 546 2.48 -20.74 0.65
C GLY A 546 2.62 -20.98 -0.86
N VAL A 547 3.50 -20.23 -1.54
CA VAL A 547 3.90 -20.54 -2.92
C VAL A 547 4.91 -21.70 -2.96
N GLU A 548 5.71 -21.86 -1.91
CA GLU A 548 6.83 -22.81 -1.84
C GLU A 548 6.49 -24.15 -1.23
N ILE A 549 5.46 -24.22 -0.39
CA ILE A 549 5.07 -25.42 0.35
C ILE A 549 3.55 -25.61 0.31
N PRO A 550 3.05 -26.84 0.49
CA PRO A 550 1.61 -27.09 0.52
C PRO A 550 0.90 -26.25 1.60
N LEU A 551 -0.22 -25.64 1.23
CA LEU A 551 -0.95 -24.68 2.06
C LEU A 551 -1.39 -25.26 3.41
N GLU A 552 -1.71 -26.55 3.45
CA GLU A 552 -2.10 -27.25 4.67
C GLU A 552 -0.97 -27.40 5.69
N GLN A 553 0.29 -27.25 5.27
CA GLN A 553 1.46 -27.31 6.16
C GLN A 553 1.77 -25.97 6.82
N ILE A 554 1.31 -24.86 6.24
CA ILE A 554 1.62 -23.50 6.69
C ILE A 554 1.29 -23.29 8.18
N PRO A 555 0.10 -23.69 8.70
CA PRO A 555 -0.22 -23.47 10.11
C PRO A 555 0.73 -24.19 11.07
N ALA A 556 1.12 -25.43 10.75
CA ALA A 556 2.02 -26.23 11.57
C ALA A 556 3.46 -25.67 11.56
N ILE A 557 3.91 -25.20 10.39
CA ILE A 557 5.24 -24.58 10.25
C ILE A 557 5.29 -23.23 10.94
N GLN A 558 4.23 -22.42 10.87
CA GLN A 558 4.12 -21.18 11.63
C GLN A 558 4.26 -21.42 13.13
N GLU A 559 3.58 -22.43 13.67
CA GLU A 559 3.68 -22.80 15.09
C GLU A 559 5.10 -23.26 15.44
N LYS A 560 5.73 -24.08 14.59
CA LYS A 560 7.13 -24.51 14.76
C LYS A 560 8.09 -23.32 14.80
N ILE A 561 7.97 -22.37 13.86
CA ILE A 561 8.81 -21.17 13.80
C ILE A 561 8.60 -20.33 15.06
N THR A 562 7.36 -20.10 15.47
CA THR A 562 7.03 -19.31 16.66
C THR A 562 7.58 -19.94 17.93
N SER A 563 7.44 -21.26 18.09
CA SER A 563 7.99 -22.01 19.21
C SER A 563 9.52 -21.90 19.28
N LEU A 564 10.21 -22.07 18.15
CA LEU A 564 11.67 -21.98 18.08
C LEU A 564 12.17 -20.55 18.31
N CYS A 565 11.50 -19.54 17.75
CA CYS A 565 11.80 -18.13 18.03
C CYS A 565 11.68 -17.81 19.52
N ARG A 566 10.62 -18.31 20.17
CA ARG A 566 10.46 -18.18 21.62
C ARG A 566 11.59 -18.87 22.36
N GLN A 567 11.95 -20.11 22.05
CA GLN A 567 13.07 -20.81 22.70
C GLN A 567 14.37 -19.99 22.62
N LEU A 568 14.67 -19.43 21.44
CA LEU A 568 15.87 -18.64 21.17
C LEU A 568 15.75 -17.14 21.55
N ASN A 569 14.67 -16.76 22.26
CA ASN A 569 14.40 -15.37 22.69
C ASN A 569 14.45 -14.35 21.53
N LYS A 570 13.82 -14.68 20.41
CA LYS A 570 13.67 -13.82 19.24
C LYS A 570 12.18 -13.49 19.04
N PRO A 571 11.81 -12.22 18.81
CA PRO A 571 10.44 -11.86 18.48
C PRO A 571 10.06 -12.38 17.09
N VAL A 572 8.80 -12.79 16.92
CA VAL A 572 8.25 -13.23 15.64
C VAL A 572 7.06 -12.37 15.19
N ILE A 573 7.07 -12.00 13.90
CA ILE A 573 5.99 -11.30 13.21
C ILE A 573 5.26 -12.30 12.32
N ILE A 574 3.95 -12.39 12.44
CA ILE A 574 3.11 -13.09 11.45
C ILE A 574 2.60 -12.08 10.43
N ALA A 575 2.92 -12.31 9.16
CA ALA A 575 2.71 -11.38 8.06
C ALA A 575 1.90 -12.01 6.92
N SER A 576 1.27 -11.13 6.12
CA SER A 576 0.42 -11.41 4.94
C SER A 576 -0.85 -12.21 5.25
N GLN A 577 -1.89 -12.09 4.42
CA GLN A 577 -3.14 -12.88 4.47
C GLN A 577 -3.89 -12.85 5.82
N LEU A 578 -3.76 -11.80 6.63
CA LEU A 578 -4.48 -11.70 7.91
C LEU A 578 -5.91 -11.16 7.73
N LEU A 579 -6.06 -9.97 7.17
CA LEU A 579 -7.36 -9.31 6.97
C LEU A 579 -7.50 -8.81 5.52
N GLU A 580 -6.96 -9.56 4.57
CA GLU A 580 -6.77 -9.13 3.17
C GLU A 580 -8.06 -8.65 2.48
N SER A 581 -9.20 -9.27 2.78
CA SER A 581 -10.51 -8.84 2.29
C SER A 581 -10.84 -7.39 2.68
N MET A 582 -10.25 -6.88 3.76
CA MET A 582 -10.46 -5.51 4.24
C MET A 582 -9.75 -4.43 3.42
N ILE A 583 -8.95 -4.82 2.41
CA ILE A 583 -8.48 -3.90 1.37
C ILE A 583 -9.68 -3.30 0.63
N GLU A 584 -10.63 -4.17 0.25
CA GLU A 584 -11.81 -3.80 -0.55
C GLU A 584 -13.07 -3.63 0.28
N TYR A 585 -13.23 -4.42 1.35
CA TYR A 585 -14.47 -4.52 2.12
C TYR A 585 -14.32 -3.94 3.54
N PRO A 586 -15.39 -3.39 4.13
CA PRO A 586 -15.31 -2.81 5.47
C PRO A 586 -15.23 -3.84 6.60
N THR A 587 -15.41 -5.13 6.33
CA THR A 587 -15.55 -6.18 7.35
C THR A 587 -14.78 -7.41 6.88
N PRO A 588 -13.97 -8.03 7.75
CA PRO A 588 -13.23 -9.23 7.37
C PRO A 588 -14.17 -10.44 7.25
N THR A 589 -13.65 -11.51 6.68
CA THR A 589 -14.29 -12.82 6.71
C THR A 589 -14.15 -13.48 8.09
N ARG A 590 -14.97 -14.50 8.36
CA ARG A 590 -14.83 -15.30 9.59
C ARG A 590 -13.52 -16.09 9.62
N ALA A 591 -13.05 -16.54 8.45
CA ALA A 591 -11.80 -17.28 8.32
C ALA A 591 -10.60 -16.41 8.70
N GLU A 592 -10.57 -15.16 8.23
CA GLU A 592 -9.53 -14.18 8.59
C GLU A 592 -9.49 -13.86 10.08
N VAL A 593 -10.66 -13.70 10.72
CA VAL A 593 -10.70 -13.49 12.19
C VAL A 593 -10.23 -14.73 12.95
N ALA A 594 -10.58 -15.94 12.48
CA ALA A 594 -10.09 -17.18 13.07
C ALA A 594 -8.57 -17.32 12.91
N ASP A 595 -8.03 -16.95 11.75
CA ASP A 595 -6.60 -16.97 11.46
C ASP A 595 -5.80 -15.97 12.32
N VAL A 596 -6.30 -14.74 12.48
CA VAL A 596 -5.73 -13.77 13.44
C VAL A 596 -5.72 -14.34 14.87
N SER A 597 -6.83 -14.97 15.28
CA SER A 597 -6.95 -15.56 16.62
C SER A 597 -5.96 -16.71 16.81
N GLU A 598 -5.76 -17.52 15.77
CA GLU A 598 -4.83 -18.64 15.77
C GLU A 598 -3.37 -18.17 15.86
N ALA A 599 -2.99 -17.12 15.12
CA ALA A 599 -1.65 -16.52 15.22
C ALA A 599 -1.35 -16.01 16.64
N VAL A 600 -2.35 -15.43 17.32
CA VAL A 600 -2.24 -15.00 18.73
C VAL A 600 -2.15 -16.19 19.67
N ARG A 601 -2.97 -17.23 19.46
CA ARG A 601 -2.94 -18.47 20.24
C ARG A 601 -1.57 -19.17 20.16
N GLN A 602 -0.94 -19.12 18.99
CA GLN A 602 0.41 -19.63 18.75
C GLN A 602 1.52 -18.75 19.35
N LEU A 603 1.16 -17.64 20.02
CA LEU A 603 2.06 -16.75 20.75
C LEU A 603 2.98 -15.92 19.86
N ALA A 604 2.49 -15.46 18.71
CA ALA A 604 3.19 -14.44 17.92
C ALA A 604 3.48 -13.17 18.76
N ASP A 605 4.62 -12.51 18.53
CA ASP A 605 4.93 -11.25 19.21
C ASP A 605 4.23 -10.05 18.55
N ALA A 606 4.09 -10.09 17.23
CA ALA A 606 3.37 -9.08 16.47
C ALA A 606 2.64 -9.66 15.25
N LEU A 607 1.60 -8.96 14.83
CA LEU A 607 0.84 -9.23 13.61
C LEU A 607 0.99 -8.05 12.65
N MET A 608 1.15 -8.31 11.35
CA MET A 608 1.44 -7.27 10.35
C MET A 608 0.34 -7.13 9.30
N LEU A 609 -0.29 -5.95 9.25
CA LEU A 609 -1.12 -5.54 8.11
C LEU A 609 -0.23 -5.11 6.94
N SER A 610 -0.59 -5.54 5.74
CA SER A 610 0.13 -5.26 4.50
C SER A 610 -0.69 -4.28 3.65
N GLY A 611 -1.35 -4.76 2.59
CA GLY A 611 -2.21 -3.95 1.72
C GLY A 611 -3.36 -3.28 2.47
N GLU A 612 -3.88 -3.92 3.53
CA GLU A 612 -5.00 -3.43 4.32
C GLU A 612 -4.78 -2.01 4.87
N SER A 613 -3.55 -1.73 5.30
CA SER A 613 -3.15 -0.43 5.85
C SER A 613 -2.49 0.48 4.81
N ALA A 614 -1.76 -0.08 3.84
CA ALA A 614 -0.98 0.68 2.88
C ALA A 614 -1.84 1.27 1.75
N ILE A 615 -2.79 0.50 1.22
CA ILE A 615 -3.62 0.89 0.07
C ILE A 615 -5.12 0.68 0.28
N GLY A 616 -5.50 -0.02 1.35
CA GLY A 616 -6.88 -0.38 1.67
C GLY A 616 -7.79 0.82 1.95
N MET A 617 -9.07 0.67 1.63
CA MET A 617 -10.09 1.70 1.84
C MET A 617 -10.51 1.87 3.32
N TYR A 618 -10.12 0.92 4.17
CA TYR A 618 -10.59 0.78 5.55
C TYR A 618 -9.43 0.57 6.55
N SER A 619 -8.28 1.21 6.34
CA SER A 619 -7.05 1.06 7.14
C SER A 619 -7.26 1.11 8.66
N ASP A 620 -7.91 2.17 9.16
CA ASP A 620 -8.14 2.36 10.60
C ASP A 620 -9.07 1.29 11.17
N LYS A 621 -10.03 0.83 10.35
CA LYS A 621 -10.97 -0.22 10.73
C LYS A 621 -10.29 -1.59 10.74
N ALA A 622 -9.41 -1.87 9.77
CA ALA A 622 -8.61 -3.09 9.75
C ALA A 622 -7.72 -3.18 11.00
N LEU A 623 -7.05 -2.07 11.36
CA LEU A 623 -6.28 -1.99 12.60
C LEU A 623 -7.16 -2.20 13.84
N GLY A 624 -8.34 -1.58 13.88
CA GLY A 624 -9.30 -1.75 14.98
C GLY A 624 -9.79 -3.19 15.12
N VAL A 625 -10.07 -3.87 14.01
CA VAL A 625 -10.47 -5.29 13.98
C VAL A 625 -9.32 -6.18 14.47
N LEU A 626 -8.11 -5.99 13.95
CA LEU A 626 -6.93 -6.75 14.37
C LEU A 626 -6.73 -6.64 15.88
N ARG A 627 -6.76 -5.40 16.41
CA ARG A 627 -6.65 -5.13 17.85
C ARG A 627 -7.73 -5.82 18.67
N LEU A 628 -9.00 -5.74 18.25
CA LEU A 628 -10.12 -6.32 18.98
C LEU A 628 -10.07 -7.86 18.99
N ALA A 629 -9.76 -8.48 17.85
CA ALA A 629 -9.61 -9.93 17.75
C ALA A 629 -8.45 -10.43 18.62
N SER A 630 -7.28 -9.77 18.54
CA SER A 630 -6.13 -10.12 19.36
C SER A 630 -6.41 -9.97 20.85
N ALA A 631 -6.94 -8.82 21.30
CA ALA A 631 -7.24 -8.59 22.72
C ALA A 631 -8.26 -9.60 23.27
N ARG A 632 -9.26 -9.98 22.46
CA ARG A 632 -10.25 -11.00 22.85
C ARG A 632 -9.60 -12.37 23.03
N MET A 633 -8.72 -12.74 22.10
CA MET A 633 -8.02 -14.02 22.12
C MET A 633 -7.01 -14.08 23.29
N GLU A 634 -6.27 -12.99 23.54
CA GLU A 634 -5.35 -12.88 24.68
C GLU A 634 -6.08 -13.06 26.01
N GLY A 635 -7.23 -12.42 26.19
CA GLY A 635 -8.06 -12.59 27.38
C GLY A 635 -8.56 -14.02 27.55
N TRP A 636 -9.00 -14.67 26.47
CA TRP A 636 -9.42 -16.07 26.53
C TRP A 636 -8.26 -17.02 26.89
N CYS A 637 -7.07 -16.81 26.32
CA CYS A 637 -5.88 -17.57 26.69
C CYS A 637 -5.49 -17.38 28.17
N GLN A 638 -5.62 -16.18 28.72
CA GLN A 638 -5.38 -15.94 30.15
C GLN A 638 -6.37 -16.73 31.00
N GLU A 639 -7.67 -16.64 30.71
CA GLU A 639 -8.72 -17.40 31.41
C GLU A 639 -8.44 -18.90 31.42
N GLU A 640 -8.07 -19.49 30.27
CA GLU A 640 -7.73 -20.91 30.18
C GLU A 640 -6.50 -21.30 31.02
N ARG A 641 -5.46 -20.47 31.04
CA ARG A 641 -4.24 -20.71 31.84
C ARG A 641 -4.46 -20.56 33.34
N HIS A 642 -5.45 -19.78 33.77
CA HIS A 642 -5.84 -19.71 35.18
C HIS A 642 -6.61 -20.96 35.63
N HIS A 643 -7.39 -21.59 34.75
CA HIS A 643 -8.24 -22.73 35.09
C HIS A 643 -7.53 -24.08 34.96
N ASN A 644 -6.67 -24.23 33.94
CA ASN A 644 -5.83 -25.40 33.78
C ASN A 644 -4.50 -25.12 34.47
N SER A 645 -4.05 -26.00 35.38
CA SER A 645 -2.68 -26.00 35.92
C SER A 645 -1.69 -26.18 34.77
N PHE A 646 -1.45 -25.13 33.99
CA PHE A 646 -0.67 -25.17 32.78
C PHE A 646 0.76 -25.43 33.18
N VAL A 647 1.30 -26.57 32.74
CA VAL A 647 2.72 -26.87 32.88
C VAL A 647 3.44 -25.81 32.03
N PRO A 648 4.28 -24.94 32.61
CA PRO A 648 5.09 -24.03 31.80
C PRO A 648 5.82 -24.88 30.77
N LEU A 649 5.68 -24.55 29.48
CA LEU A 649 6.57 -25.11 28.47
C LEU A 649 7.98 -24.83 28.99
N GLN A 650 8.70 -25.88 29.39
CA GLN A 650 10.12 -25.77 29.68
C GLN A 650 10.75 -25.24 28.39
N LEU A 651 11.07 -23.94 28.37
CA LEU A 651 11.80 -23.31 27.28
C LEU A 651 13.19 -23.97 27.29
N GLY A 652 13.31 -25.03 26.50
CA GLY A 652 14.32 -26.08 26.63
C GLY A 652 15.67 -25.78 26.00
N THR A 653 16.15 -24.55 26.09
CA THR A 653 17.48 -24.17 25.61
C THR A 653 18.18 -23.31 26.66
N SER A 654 19.36 -23.72 27.10
CA SER A 654 20.21 -22.87 27.95
C SER A 654 20.70 -21.69 27.12
N LEU A 655 20.05 -20.54 27.25
CA LEU A 655 20.58 -19.31 26.65
C LEU A 655 21.96 -19.01 27.27
N PRO A 656 22.82 -18.23 26.58
CA PRO A 656 24.16 -17.94 27.07
C PRO A 656 24.18 -17.30 28.47
N ASP A 657 23.21 -16.43 28.78
CA ASP A 657 23.04 -15.82 30.10
C ASP A 657 21.95 -16.53 30.92
N GLN A 658 22.37 -17.63 31.55
CA GLN A 658 21.50 -18.47 32.38
C GLN A 658 20.98 -17.72 33.62
N ILE A 659 21.71 -16.72 34.14
CA ILE A 659 21.31 -16.01 35.36
C ILE A 659 20.13 -15.08 35.05
N ALA A 660 20.25 -14.25 34.01
CA ALA A 660 19.16 -13.39 33.55
C ALA A 660 17.92 -14.22 33.20
N GLU A 661 18.12 -15.33 32.50
CA GLU A 661 17.06 -16.25 32.13
C GLU A 661 16.31 -16.79 33.35
N GLN A 662 17.01 -17.34 34.35
CA GLN A 662 16.36 -17.87 35.54
C GLN A 662 15.68 -16.76 36.35
N ILE A 663 16.29 -15.58 36.48
CA ILE A 663 15.66 -14.43 37.15
C ILE A 663 14.36 -14.04 36.45
N CYS A 664 14.35 -13.91 35.12
CA CYS A 664 13.14 -13.55 34.38
C CYS A 664 12.07 -14.65 34.41
N ASN A 665 12.45 -15.92 34.37
CA ASN A 665 11.53 -17.04 34.49
C ASN A 665 10.84 -17.04 35.87
N SER A 666 11.64 -16.93 36.95
CA SER A 666 11.11 -16.82 38.32
C SER A 666 10.31 -15.54 38.53
N ALA A 667 10.72 -14.43 37.91
CA ALA A 667 9.99 -13.17 37.96
C ALA A 667 8.58 -13.33 37.41
N VAL A 668 8.40 -13.96 36.25
CA VAL A 668 7.07 -14.19 35.67
C VAL A 668 6.24 -15.17 36.49
N GLU A 669 6.86 -16.21 37.05
CA GLU A 669 6.18 -17.12 37.97
C GLU A 669 5.66 -16.38 39.21
N ILE A 670 6.49 -15.54 39.83
CA ILE A 670 6.11 -14.71 40.97
C ILE A 670 5.02 -13.70 40.58
N ALA A 671 5.18 -13.02 39.44
CA ALA A 671 4.20 -12.05 38.94
C ALA A 671 2.81 -12.67 38.78
N ASN A 672 2.75 -13.85 38.13
CA ASN A 672 1.50 -14.55 37.87
C ASN A 672 0.88 -15.12 39.15
N ASN A 673 1.70 -15.69 40.06
CA ASN A 673 1.21 -16.27 41.31
C ASN A 673 0.72 -15.22 42.31
N LEU A 674 1.38 -14.05 42.37
CA LEU A 674 0.99 -12.94 43.22
C LEU A 674 -0.07 -12.03 42.56
N ALA A 675 -0.40 -12.27 41.29
CA ALA A 675 -1.26 -11.42 40.48
C ALA A 675 -0.85 -9.94 40.57
N VAL A 676 0.44 -9.66 40.32
CA VAL A 676 0.98 -8.28 40.36
C VAL A 676 0.29 -7.41 39.30
N ASP A 677 0.13 -6.12 39.58
CA ASP A 677 -0.54 -5.18 38.69
C ASP A 677 0.37 -4.77 37.50
N ALA A 678 1.68 -4.76 37.72
CA ALA A 678 2.65 -4.39 36.70
C ALA A 678 4.03 -5.03 36.92
N ILE A 679 4.80 -5.19 35.84
CA ILE A 679 6.21 -5.56 35.88
C ILE A 679 7.03 -4.37 35.39
N PHE A 680 7.90 -3.83 36.24
CA PHE A 680 8.84 -2.77 35.88
C PHE A 680 10.19 -3.40 35.58
N VAL A 681 10.72 -3.19 34.38
CA VAL A 681 12.06 -3.64 34.00
C VAL A 681 12.93 -2.46 33.63
N TYR A 682 14.02 -2.26 34.37
CA TYR A 682 15.05 -1.27 34.02
C TYR A 682 16.11 -1.95 33.18
N THR A 683 16.28 -1.49 31.94
CA THR A 683 17.21 -2.11 31.01
C THR A 683 17.86 -1.13 30.05
N ARG A 684 19.15 -1.31 29.80
CA ARG A 684 19.89 -0.49 28.81
C ARG A 684 19.73 -1.02 27.39
N TYR A 685 19.84 -2.33 27.21
CA TYR A 685 19.86 -2.98 25.89
C TYR A 685 18.62 -3.83 25.59
N GLY A 686 17.68 -3.93 26.53
CA GLY A 686 16.39 -4.60 26.32
C GLY A 686 16.40 -6.12 26.57
N TYR A 687 17.52 -6.70 27.00
CA TYR A 687 17.66 -8.15 27.11
C TYR A 687 16.71 -8.76 28.16
N MET A 688 16.70 -8.26 29.41
CA MET A 688 15.75 -8.76 30.42
C MET A 688 14.29 -8.49 30.05
N ALA A 689 14.00 -7.37 29.37
CA ALA A 689 12.65 -7.09 28.88
C ALA A 689 12.20 -8.13 27.83
N SER A 690 13.10 -8.54 26.93
CA SER A 690 12.82 -9.60 25.96
C SER A 690 12.58 -10.96 26.62
N LEU A 691 13.36 -11.31 27.65
CA LEU A 691 13.19 -12.56 28.41
C LEU A 691 11.87 -12.59 29.20
N LEU A 692 11.47 -11.46 29.79
CA LEU A 692 10.14 -11.33 30.43
C LEU A 692 9.03 -11.51 29.39
N SER A 693 9.14 -10.83 28.24
CA SER A 693 8.17 -10.93 27.14
C SER A 693 7.99 -12.37 26.65
N ARG A 694 9.09 -13.11 26.43
CA ARG A 694 9.12 -14.52 26.01
C ARG A 694 8.26 -15.44 26.88
N ASN A 695 8.23 -15.16 28.18
CA ASN A 695 7.50 -15.94 29.20
C ASN A 695 6.00 -15.62 29.26
N ARG A 696 5.53 -14.60 28.53
CA ARG A 696 4.10 -14.21 28.40
C ARG A 696 3.40 -14.01 29.77
N PRO A 697 3.90 -13.12 30.65
CA PRO A 697 3.25 -12.79 31.92
C PRO A 697 1.84 -12.24 31.70
N TYR A 698 0.97 -12.37 32.71
CA TYR A 698 -0.38 -11.80 32.65
C TYR A 698 -0.37 -10.27 32.78
N SER A 699 0.55 -9.76 33.60
CA SER A 699 0.70 -8.33 33.88
C SER A 699 1.49 -7.63 32.78
N PRO A 700 1.17 -6.35 32.48
CA PRO A 700 1.92 -5.55 31.51
C PRO A 700 3.38 -5.33 31.94
N ILE A 701 4.29 -5.29 30.97
CA ILE A 701 5.72 -5.06 31.19
C ILE A 701 6.07 -3.62 30.81
N PHE A 702 6.49 -2.80 31.77
CA PHE A 702 7.00 -1.45 31.54
C PHE A 702 8.52 -1.48 31.49
N ALA A 703 9.08 -1.27 30.29
CA ALA A 703 10.51 -1.28 30.08
C ALA A 703 11.10 0.14 30.09
N PHE A 704 11.89 0.44 31.10
CA PHE A 704 12.52 1.74 31.31
C PHE A 704 13.95 1.73 30.79
N THR A 705 14.26 2.62 29.85
CA THR A 705 15.58 2.70 29.21
C THR A 705 15.99 4.13 28.91
N ASP A 706 17.30 4.42 28.97
CA ASP A 706 17.89 5.71 28.59
C ASP A 706 18.40 5.74 27.13
N ILE A 707 18.28 4.63 26.39
CA ILE A 707 18.70 4.50 25.00
C ILE A 707 17.47 4.49 24.09
N ASP A 708 17.32 5.53 23.26
CA ASP A 708 16.14 5.70 22.38
C ASP A 708 15.98 4.54 21.37
N ASN A 709 17.09 4.01 20.86
CA ASN A 709 17.04 2.90 19.89
C ASN A 709 16.60 1.59 20.55
N THR A 710 17.01 1.34 21.80
CA THR A 710 16.48 0.22 22.59
C THR A 710 14.98 0.42 22.82
N ARG A 711 14.56 1.65 23.20
CA ARG A 711 13.15 1.99 23.42
C ARG A 711 12.30 1.69 22.19
N LYS A 712 12.74 2.08 21.01
CA LYS A 712 12.03 1.83 19.74
C LYS A 712 12.00 0.34 19.41
N ALA A 713 13.13 -0.35 19.51
CA ALA A 713 13.24 -1.78 19.22
C ALA A 713 12.33 -2.64 20.13
N LEU A 714 12.16 -2.24 21.39
CA LEU A 714 11.29 -2.94 22.34
C LEU A 714 9.80 -2.94 21.98
N ASN A 715 9.33 -2.05 21.08
CA ASN A 715 7.92 -2.06 20.63
C ASN A 715 7.54 -3.33 19.86
N LEU A 716 8.52 -4.11 19.37
CA LEU A 716 8.26 -5.36 18.67
C LEU A 716 7.99 -6.53 19.64
N HIS A 717 8.38 -6.41 20.91
CA HIS A 717 8.25 -7.49 21.89
C HIS A 717 6.84 -7.54 22.49
N TRP A 718 6.27 -8.74 22.60
CA TRP A 718 4.93 -8.94 23.15
C TRP A 718 4.79 -8.39 24.58
N GLY A 719 3.72 -7.66 24.84
CA GLY A 719 3.37 -7.18 26.19
C GLY A 719 4.32 -6.13 26.78
N VAL A 720 5.31 -5.65 26.01
CA VAL A 720 6.28 -4.64 26.46
C VAL A 720 5.83 -3.24 26.06
N ILE A 721 5.80 -2.34 27.04
CA ILE A 721 5.53 -0.92 26.89
C ILE A 721 6.83 -0.17 27.21
N PRO A 722 7.60 0.25 26.19
CA PRO A 722 8.89 0.90 26.41
C PRO A 722 8.73 2.40 26.74
N ILE A 723 9.44 2.84 27.76
CA ILE A 723 9.40 4.21 28.29
C ILE A 723 10.83 4.76 28.41
N GLY A 724 11.06 5.90 27.77
CA GLY A 724 12.33 6.60 27.84
C GLY A 724 12.49 7.34 29.17
N ILE A 725 13.54 7.05 29.92
CA ILE A 725 13.88 7.72 31.17
C ILE A 725 15.40 7.76 31.35
N GLU A 726 15.92 8.85 31.91
CA GLU A 726 17.32 8.89 32.34
C GLU A 726 17.54 7.97 33.54
N LEU A 727 18.32 6.91 33.33
CA LEU A 727 18.67 5.94 34.35
C LEU A 727 19.81 6.49 35.21
N SER A 728 19.57 6.58 36.52
CA SER A 728 20.56 6.91 37.53
C SER A 728 21.16 5.64 38.16
N ILE A 729 22.27 5.80 38.89
CA ILE A 729 22.89 4.71 39.66
C ILE A 729 22.00 4.29 40.84
N ASP A 730 21.19 5.22 41.35
CA ASP A 730 20.28 4.96 42.46
C ASP A 730 18.96 4.37 41.93
N MET A 731 18.77 3.07 42.21
CA MET A 731 17.56 2.35 41.82
C MET A 731 16.31 2.90 42.51
N GLU A 732 16.42 3.49 43.69
CA GLU A 732 15.28 4.08 44.40
C GLU A 732 14.81 5.36 43.70
N GLU A 733 15.75 6.18 43.24
CA GLU A 733 15.44 7.35 42.42
C GLU A 733 14.84 6.97 41.07
N ASN A 734 15.36 5.91 40.43
CA ASN A 734 14.78 5.37 39.20
C ASN A 734 13.33 4.91 39.42
N PHE A 735 13.07 4.21 40.53
CA PHE A 735 11.73 3.77 40.93
C PHE A 735 10.78 4.94 41.20
N ARG A 736 11.21 5.94 41.96
CA ARG A 736 10.39 7.11 42.27
C ARG A 736 10.00 7.88 41.00
N ARG A 737 10.93 8.04 40.05
CA ARG A 737 10.67 8.73 38.77
C ARG A 737 9.76 7.92 37.85
N SER A 738 10.01 6.62 37.70
CA SER A 738 9.21 5.74 36.84
C SER A 738 7.79 5.62 37.39
N PHE A 739 7.63 5.49 38.71
CA PHE A 739 6.34 5.51 39.38
C PHE A 739 5.59 6.82 39.11
N GLY A 740 6.21 7.98 39.39
CA GLY A 740 5.56 9.28 39.15
C GLY A 740 5.20 9.53 37.68
N LEU A 741 5.84 8.84 36.73
CA LEU A 741 5.47 8.88 35.32
C LEU A 741 4.32 7.91 34.99
N ALA A 742 4.34 6.70 35.55
CA ALA A 742 3.31 5.69 35.35
C ALA A 742 1.98 6.10 36.01
N GLU A 743 2.03 6.72 37.20
CA GLU A 743 0.89 7.31 37.89
C GLU A 743 0.26 8.44 37.08
N LYS A 744 1.07 9.37 36.54
CA LYS A 744 0.58 10.46 35.67
C LYS A 744 -0.11 9.95 34.40
N ARG A 745 0.28 8.76 33.92
CA ARG A 745 -0.35 8.12 32.76
C ARG A 745 -1.58 7.28 33.14
N GLY A 746 -1.91 7.19 34.43
CA GLY A 746 -3.04 6.41 34.94
C GLY A 746 -2.86 4.90 34.83
N VAL A 747 -1.60 4.44 34.77
CA VAL A 747 -1.30 3.02 34.50
C VAL A 747 -1.06 2.22 35.78
N VAL A 748 -0.65 2.90 36.85
CA VAL A 748 -0.50 2.33 38.20
C VAL A 748 -1.05 3.32 39.24
N GLN A 749 -1.48 2.82 40.38
CA GLN A 749 -2.05 3.58 41.50
C GLN A 749 -1.34 3.23 42.82
N SER A 750 -1.49 4.11 43.83
CA SER A 750 -1.04 3.78 45.19
C SER A 750 -1.83 2.58 45.71
N GLY A 751 -1.12 1.58 46.25
CA GLY A 751 -1.66 0.28 46.65
C GLY A 751 -1.33 -0.87 45.68
N ASP A 752 -0.95 -0.56 44.43
CA ASP A 752 -0.64 -1.58 43.43
C ASP A 752 0.64 -2.35 43.79
N LEU A 753 0.65 -3.65 43.48
CA LEU A 753 1.78 -4.54 43.65
C LEU A 753 2.59 -4.62 42.35
N VAL A 754 3.85 -4.20 42.39
CA VAL A 754 4.73 -4.15 41.22
C VAL A 754 5.94 -5.05 41.43
N LEU A 755 6.24 -5.85 40.41
CA LEU A 755 7.48 -6.61 40.33
C LEU A 755 8.54 -5.80 39.61
N VAL A 756 9.70 -5.60 40.24
CA VAL A 756 10.81 -4.83 39.69
C VAL A 756 11.96 -5.76 39.32
N VAL A 757 12.40 -5.65 38.07
CA VAL A 757 13.55 -6.36 37.50
C VAL A 757 14.55 -5.33 36.97
N SER A 758 15.85 -5.56 37.14
CA SER A 758 16.88 -4.62 36.65
C SER A 758 18.15 -5.36 36.22
N ASP A 759 18.71 -4.95 35.07
CA ASP A 759 20.09 -5.26 34.62
C ASP A 759 21.02 -4.04 34.66
N VAL A 760 20.55 -2.91 35.22
CA VAL A 760 21.31 -1.65 35.23
C VAL A 760 22.42 -1.73 36.28
N THR A 761 23.66 -1.79 35.80
CA THR A 761 24.85 -1.85 36.67
C THR A 761 25.30 -0.44 37.08
N PRO A 762 25.72 -0.20 38.34
CA PRO A 762 26.44 1.00 38.73
C PRO A 762 27.74 1.14 37.92
N ILE A 763 28.03 2.34 37.41
CA ILE A 763 29.29 2.65 36.73
C ILE A 763 30.37 2.85 37.81
N ASP A 764 30.79 1.78 38.49
CA ASP A 764 32.02 1.79 39.28
C ASP A 764 33.10 1.05 38.48
N PRO A 765 34.16 1.73 38.01
CA PRO A 765 35.23 1.10 37.24
C PRO A 765 35.99 -0.01 37.98
N THR A 766 35.73 -0.21 39.27
CA THR A 766 36.31 -1.29 40.08
C THR A 766 35.45 -2.55 40.18
N THR A 767 34.18 -2.52 39.74
CA THR A 767 33.25 -3.65 39.86
C THR A 767 32.98 -4.29 38.50
N THR A 768 33.74 -5.33 38.16
CA THR A 768 33.61 -6.09 36.90
C THR A 768 32.50 -7.15 36.97
N GLY A 769 31.26 -6.75 37.27
CA GLY A 769 30.12 -7.68 37.33
C GLY A 769 28.80 -7.04 36.93
N ALA A 770 27.98 -7.76 36.16
CA ALA A 770 26.60 -7.34 35.87
C ALA A 770 25.75 -7.53 37.14
N LEU A 771 25.11 -6.45 37.62
CA LEU A 771 24.16 -6.52 38.73
C LEU A 771 22.77 -6.79 38.18
N GLN A 772 22.23 -7.97 38.50
CA GLN A 772 20.86 -8.35 38.17
C GLN A 772 20.04 -8.45 39.47
N SER A 773 18.85 -7.86 39.51
CA SER A 773 18.02 -7.83 40.72
C SER A 773 16.55 -8.09 40.43
N LEU A 774 15.86 -8.68 41.41
CA LEU A 774 14.43 -8.94 41.45
C LEU A 774 13.87 -8.44 42.78
N GLN A 775 12.82 -7.61 42.75
CA GLN A 775 12.17 -7.07 43.94
C GLN A 775 10.65 -7.07 43.76
N VAL A 776 9.90 -7.36 44.82
CA VAL A 776 8.45 -7.14 44.86
C VAL A 776 8.21 -5.91 45.72
N ARG A 777 7.45 -4.94 45.20
CA ARG A 777 7.17 -3.67 45.89
C ARG A 777 5.69 -3.35 45.84
N THR A 778 5.17 -2.83 46.95
CA THR A 778 3.87 -2.18 46.96
C THR A 778 4.10 -0.68 46.76
N ILE A 779 3.37 -0.09 45.82
CA ILE A 779 3.40 1.35 45.60
C ILE A 779 2.71 2.04 46.77
N ALA A 780 3.41 2.99 47.41
CA ALA A 780 2.90 3.77 48.53
C ALA A 780 2.49 5.18 48.08
#